data_AF-A0A969JFV5-F1
#
_entry.id   AF-A0A969JFV5-F1
#
_cell.length_a   1.000
_cell.length_b   1.000
_cell.length_c   1.000
_cell.angle_alpha   90.00
_cell.angle_beta   90.00
_cell.angle_gamma   90.00
#
_symmetry.space_group_name_H-M   'P 1'
#
loop_
_entity.id
_entity.type
_entity.pdbx_description
1 polymer ?
#
loop_
_entity_poly.entity_id
_entity_poly.type
_entity_poly.pdbx_seq_one_letter_code
_entity_poly.pdbx_strand_id
1 'polypeptide(L)'
;MKRSNTTTPQGVQLGRPAIAFVGTVMDTSAASNIKNTLSTGFSPTYSNIVQLGDIFNPGPITNIDATYTVTFPLGTKRGYVVINSFEGSLAYTVCIPFIVEGFLNNQVPILGTYTQPQLPFTVLHPPPGNGSFTQLNTSKRLCRSLENAFTSAQDINAKANVKIGAKFSVGFIVTTEVEVYAQLNFAAGGGFSKLETNSKETCLTSNNTFAAGVQAGVSRDSSDRFIGYGYDVEWGVYDTIGVIGGNVKHYKGVVGVPLTPTAFSKTIVDIRSDIASLTNLVNAPTSTIKQKADAQNQIAVWNQVLALNETNKANASAPYPGAISGFTGGSPLPTFTSTESSQVTTTQSITAETYFSTTVGVEFALNIGGSGFGASSEFTSKFNWGSTNAISQSTGNDLTYSLWDQDNSGPPYDQLNFQTFRDPMFGTPVFKLSASSRTSCPYEGGYRREQLRMKIVGQTDPNQTVNVSSTDINASADFMIELYNESDEPRSYTLGINNASNLSGARISASGFPLNGTPQPFPIPAGGCLGCDPNNRLIVSIKRENINSPLSFPNRELVFYSACDGAISSSIFLTANFGVDPETQIAAKIFLEGAYNTTTHRMNANLRSGGFIPQNQPFTAMANVNFTHQGGGGSESTTPLVLGVVGSNAIVDWVFLELRDPSVPTTVLRTRSALLQVDGDVVDVDGVSPVRFVGAPAGNYFIAIKHRNHLRMRTLNAVTLTSGINTFNFSNNSIPLIGTNALRLVEAGVYALFTGDLNGDGAIDAADRSTVWNFRNLTGYSIYDSNLNGTVDATDRSNAWNNRNLNAPF
;
A
#
# COMPACT_ATOMS: atom_id res chain seq x y z
N MET A 1 15.06 62.95 -14.65
CA MET A 1 15.37 63.00 -13.21
C MET A 1 15.40 61.58 -12.68
N LYS A 2 16.41 61.17 -11.93
CA LYS A 2 16.40 59.92 -11.17
C LYS A 2 16.50 60.26 -9.68
N ARG A 3 15.69 59.59 -8.85
CA ARG A 3 15.77 59.69 -7.38
C ARG A 3 17.16 59.29 -6.89
N SER A 4 17.70 60.05 -5.94
CA SER A 4 18.87 59.70 -5.13
C SER A 4 18.39 59.40 -3.72
N ASN A 5 18.64 58.19 -3.22
CA ASN A 5 18.34 57.76 -1.86
C ASN A 5 19.64 57.69 -1.05
N THR A 6 19.79 58.55 -0.04
CA THR A 6 20.59 58.26 1.16
C THR A 6 20.12 59.16 2.30
N THR A 7 19.53 58.56 3.32
CA THR A 7 19.58 59.05 4.70
C THR A 7 20.51 58.12 5.47
N THR A 8 21.50 58.69 6.16
CA THR A 8 22.17 57.98 7.26
C THR A 8 22.34 58.93 8.45
N PRO A 9 22.30 58.41 9.69
CA PRO A 9 22.37 59.19 10.92
C PRO A 9 23.79 59.73 11.15
N GLN A 10 23.90 60.67 12.09
CA GLN A 10 25.11 61.38 12.49
C GLN A 10 26.40 60.55 12.51
N GLY A 11 27.46 61.08 11.87
CA GLY A 11 28.86 60.75 12.17
C GLY A 11 29.71 60.32 10.97
N VAL A 12 30.76 61.12 10.68
CA VAL A 12 31.92 60.85 9.82
C VAL A 12 31.80 61.23 8.33
N GLN A 13 32.85 61.92 7.87
CA GLN A 13 33.01 62.64 6.62
C GLN A 13 33.58 61.78 5.46
N LEU A 14 33.33 62.32 4.25
CA LEU A 14 33.96 62.08 2.92
C LEU A 14 33.43 60.93 2.06
N GLY A 15 32.89 61.30 0.88
CA GLY A 15 32.80 60.38 -0.27
C GLY A 15 31.64 60.52 -1.26
N ARG A 16 31.29 61.74 -1.72
CA ARG A 16 30.51 62.05 -2.96
C ARG A 16 29.07 61.52 -3.12
N PRO A 17 28.09 62.42 -3.36
CA PRO A 17 26.95 62.14 -4.23
C PRO A 17 27.07 62.92 -5.55
N ALA A 18 26.90 62.22 -6.66
CA ALA A 18 26.71 62.81 -7.98
C ALA A 18 25.21 62.77 -8.34
N ILE A 19 24.61 63.94 -8.52
CA ILE A 19 23.48 64.11 -9.45
C ILE A 19 24.01 65.02 -10.55
N ALA A 20 24.33 64.43 -11.70
CA ALA A 20 24.76 65.17 -12.88
C ALA A 20 23.55 65.85 -13.53
N PHE A 21 23.59 67.17 -13.61
CA PHE A 21 22.95 67.90 -14.70
C PHE A 21 23.98 67.98 -15.84
N VAL A 22 23.72 67.31 -16.96
CA VAL A 22 24.41 67.61 -18.22
C VAL A 22 23.41 68.31 -19.11
N GLY A 23 23.43 69.63 -19.05
CA GLY A 23 22.92 70.50 -20.10
C GLY A 23 24.08 71.36 -20.57
N THR A 24 24.78 70.90 -21.62
CA THR A 24 25.76 71.74 -22.30
C THR A 24 24.99 72.81 -23.06
N VAL A 25 25.07 74.07 -22.62
CA VAL A 25 24.83 75.20 -23.52
C VAL A 25 26.17 75.54 -24.14
N MET A 26 26.37 75.12 -25.39
CA MET A 26 27.42 75.67 -26.23
C MET A 26 26.94 77.03 -26.75
N ASP A 27 27.32 78.10 -26.07
CA ASP A 27 27.88 79.29 -26.72
C ASP A 27 28.52 80.18 -25.63
N THR A 28 29.85 80.23 -25.65
CA THR A 28 30.65 81.16 -24.86
C THR A 28 30.90 82.40 -25.69
N SER A 29 29.98 83.37 -25.65
CA SER A 29 30.34 84.73 -26.03
C SER A 29 29.51 85.76 -25.26
N ALA A 30 30.23 86.63 -24.57
CA ALA A 30 29.78 87.82 -23.84
C ALA A 30 29.10 87.61 -22.47
N ALA A 31 29.91 87.66 -21.41
CA ALA A 31 29.45 88.11 -20.10
C ALA A 31 30.60 88.81 -19.37
N SER A 32 30.76 90.11 -19.61
CA SER A 32 31.60 90.99 -18.81
C SER A 32 30.74 92.05 -18.14
N ASN A 33 30.70 91.98 -16.81
CA ASN A 33 30.17 92.97 -15.85
C ASN A 33 28.67 93.20 -15.87
N ILE A 34 28.00 93.10 -14.71
CA ILE A 34 26.93 94.03 -14.29
C ILE A 34 26.56 93.89 -12.82
N LYS A 35 26.23 95.04 -12.20
CA LYS A 35 25.86 95.28 -10.79
C LYS A 35 24.38 95.73 -10.69
N ASN A 36 23.69 95.25 -9.65
CA ASN A 36 22.58 95.82 -8.83
C ASN A 36 21.39 96.59 -9.47
N THR A 37 20.13 96.18 -9.16
CA THR A 37 19.15 96.78 -8.18
C THR A 37 17.67 96.44 -8.53
N LEU A 38 16.78 96.35 -7.51
CA LEU A 38 15.28 96.41 -7.47
C LEU A 38 14.52 95.06 -7.50
N SER A 39 13.87 94.61 -6.41
CA SER A 39 12.66 95.09 -5.68
C SER A 39 11.32 94.62 -6.27
N THR A 40 10.62 93.79 -5.49
CA THR A 40 9.16 93.67 -5.32
C THR A 40 8.27 93.59 -6.57
N GLY A 41 7.61 92.44 -6.74
CA GLY A 41 6.27 92.38 -7.32
C GLY A 41 6.06 91.36 -8.43
N PHE A 42 6.03 90.06 -8.11
CA PHE A 42 5.32 89.09 -8.94
C PHE A 42 4.74 87.99 -8.06
N SER A 43 3.42 88.00 -7.90
CA SER A 43 2.65 86.87 -7.37
C SER A 43 2.32 85.96 -8.57
N PRO A 44 2.77 84.70 -8.63
CA PRO A 44 2.25 83.76 -9.59
C PRO A 44 1.09 82.99 -8.97
N THR A 45 -0.11 83.24 -9.48
CA THR A 45 -1.34 82.47 -9.27
C THR A 45 -1.30 81.06 -9.91
N TYR A 46 -0.11 80.48 -10.10
CA TYR A 46 0.07 79.12 -10.64
C TYR A 46 0.83 78.24 -9.63
N SER A 47 0.15 77.23 -9.10
CA SER A 47 0.58 76.37 -7.99
C SER A 47 1.75 75.42 -8.26
N ASN A 48 2.39 75.47 -9.45
CA ASN A 48 3.37 74.48 -9.91
C ASN A 48 4.72 75.09 -10.36
N ILE A 49 5.08 76.27 -9.85
CA ILE A 49 6.32 76.98 -10.20
C ILE A 49 7.30 76.92 -9.02
N VAL A 50 8.53 76.47 -9.29
CA VAL A 50 9.65 76.60 -8.33
C VAL A 50 10.42 77.87 -8.72
N GLN A 51 10.25 78.93 -7.95
CA GLN A 51 11.07 80.13 -8.06
C GLN A 51 12.34 79.94 -7.25
N LEU A 52 13.49 79.92 -7.93
CA LEU A 52 14.78 80.05 -7.26
C LEU A 52 14.98 81.55 -6.99
N GLY A 53 14.98 81.95 -5.72
CA GLY A 53 15.25 83.33 -5.30
C GLY A 53 16.69 83.75 -5.63
N ASP A 54 16.92 85.07 -5.64
CA ASP A 54 18.15 85.72 -6.11
C ASP A 54 19.45 85.07 -5.60
N ILE A 55 20.26 84.52 -6.51
CA ILE A 55 21.60 83.99 -6.21
C ILE A 55 22.61 85.12 -6.45
N PHE A 56 22.95 85.90 -5.43
CA PHE A 56 24.01 86.92 -5.51
C PHE A 56 25.27 86.50 -4.75
N ASN A 57 26.40 86.39 -5.45
CA ASN A 57 27.74 86.64 -4.90
C ASN A 57 28.71 87.11 -6.02
N PRO A 58 29.52 88.17 -5.85
CA PRO A 58 30.12 88.93 -6.95
C PRO A 58 31.54 88.42 -7.30
N GLY A 59 31.68 87.13 -7.58
CA GLY A 59 32.94 86.53 -8.06
C GLY A 59 32.77 85.90 -9.45
N PRO A 60 33.86 85.66 -10.20
CA PRO A 60 33.81 84.95 -11.47
C PRO A 60 33.52 83.47 -11.17
N ILE A 61 32.25 83.13 -11.05
CA ILE A 61 31.80 81.77 -10.81
C ILE A 61 31.59 81.12 -12.18
N THR A 62 32.42 80.15 -12.53
CA THR A 62 32.27 79.39 -13.77
C THR A 62 31.24 78.27 -13.66
N ASN A 63 30.75 77.92 -12.46
CA ASN A 63 29.67 76.94 -12.21
C ASN A 63 28.95 77.20 -10.87
N ILE A 64 27.62 77.21 -10.86
CA ILE A 64 26.79 77.24 -9.64
C ILE A 64 26.09 75.89 -9.51
N ASP A 65 26.43 75.14 -8.46
CA ASP A 65 25.72 73.91 -8.09
C ASP A 65 24.77 74.21 -6.92
N ALA A 66 23.47 74.01 -7.13
CA ALA A 66 22.45 74.16 -6.09
C ALA A 66 21.48 72.98 -6.10
N THR A 67 21.11 72.50 -4.90
CA THR A 67 20.17 71.39 -4.72
C THR A 67 18.94 71.88 -3.98
N TYR A 68 17.76 71.65 -4.55
CA TYR A 68 16.47 72.01 -3.96
C TYR A 68 15.56 70.79 -3.90
N THR A 69 14.89 70.59 -2.76
CA THR A 69 13.84 69.59 -2.60
C THR A 69 12.49 70.27 -2.79
N VAL A 70 11.70 69.77 -3.73
CA VAL A 70 10.37 70.32 -4.04
C VAL A 70 9.34 69.20 -3.96
N THR A 71 8.27 69.46 -3.21
CA THR A 71 7.13 68.54 -3.10
C THR A 71 6.03 68.98 -4.05
N PHE A 72 5.56 68.08 -4.91
CA PHE A 72 4.46 68.33 -5.82
C PHE A 72 3.16 67.71 -5.28
N PRO A 73 2.00 68.36 -5.48
CA PRO A 73 0.71 67.71 -5.29
C PRO A 73 0.61 66.42 -6.12
N LEU A 74 -0.03 65.40 -5.57
CA LEU A 74 -0.31 64.15 -6.28
C LEU A 74 -1.07 64.43 -7.58
N GLY A 75 -0.68 63.78 -8.69
CA GLY A 75 -1.25 64.05 -10.01
C GLY A 75 -0.61 65.20 -10.79
N THR A 76 0.38 65.90 -10.24
CA THR A 76 1.17 66.89 -10.99
C THR A 76 1.92 66.21 -12.13
N LYS A 77 1.72 66.68 -13.37
CA LYS A 77 2.30 66.05 -14.58
C LYS A 77 3.53 66.78 -15.12
N ARG A 78 3.60 68.09 -14.89
CA ARG A 78 4.62 68.99 -15.43
C ARG A 78 4.94 70.06 -14.39
N GLY A 79 6.19 70.48 -14.35
CA GLY A 79 6.64 71.63 -13.59
C GLY A 79 7.64 72.44 -14.41
N TYR A 80 7.95 73.64 -13.93
CA TYR A 80 8.96 74.50 -14.53
C TYR A 80 9.91 74.96 -13.43
N VAL A 81 11.21 74.90 -13.72
CA VAL A 81 12.21 75.67 -12.97
C VAL A 81 12.31 77.01 -13.66
N VAL A 82 12.05 78.08 -12.92
CA VAL A 82 12.18 79.45 -13.45
C VAL A 82 13.43 80.06 -12.84
N ILE A 83 14.39 80.38 -13.70
CA ILE A 83 15.63 81.08 -13.35
C ILE A 83 15.52 82.50 -13.89
N ASN A 84 15.49 83.48 -12.98
CA ASN A 84 15.55 84.88 -13.36
C ASN A 84 16.99 85.37 -13.21
N SER A 85 17.50 86.05 -14.23
CA SER A 85 18.76 86.78 -14.20
C SER A 85 18.49 88.24 -14.58
N PHE A 86 19.17 89.15 -13.91
CA PHE A 86 19.04 90.58 -14.16
C PHE A 86 20.35 91.14 -14.69
N GLU A 87 20.31 91.78 -15.84
CA GLU A 87 21.45 92.48 -16.44
C GLU A 87 21.04 93.94 -16.73
N GLY A 88 21.31 94.84 -15.79
CA GLY A 88 20.91 96.24 -15.87
C GLY A 88 19.40 96.39 -15.66
N SER A 89 18.69 97.00 -16.62
CA SER A 89 17.22 97.13 -16.62
C SER A 89 16.50 95.98 -17.34
N LEU A 90 17.24 95.00 -17.87
CA LEU A 90 16.70 93.85 -18.58
C LEU A 90 16.63 92.64 -17.64
N ALA A 91 15.45 92.01 -17.59
CA ALA A 91 15.24 90.75 -16.91
C ALA A 91 15.23 89.60 -17.94
N TYR A 92 16.13 88.65 -17.78
CA TYR A 92 16.14 87.40 -18.53
C TYR A 92 15.50 86.30 -17.69
N THR A 93 14.44 85.68 -18.21
CA THR A 93 13.78 84.54 -17.57
C THR A 93 14.02 83.29 -18.39
N VAL A 94 14.68 82.30 -17.78
CA VAL A 94 14.83 80.95 -18.35
C VAL A 94 13.85 80.03 -17.65
N CYS A 95 12.92 79.48 -18.41
CA CYS A 95 11.98 78.45 -17.93
C CYS A 95 12.46 77.08 -18.42
N ILE A 96 12.91 76.22 -17.50
CA ILE A 96 13.29 74.84 -17.79
C ILE A 96 12.09 73.93 -17.46
N PRO A 97 11.36 73.41 -18.47
CA PRO A 97 10.28 72.48 -18.22
C PRO A 97 10.83 71.13 -17.75
N PHE A 98 10.13 70.50 -16.82
CA PHE A 98 10.40 69.14 -16.40
C PHE A 98 9.11 68.35 -16.17
N ILE A 99 9.26 67.03 -16.10
CA ILE A 99 8.15 66.11 -15.88
C ILE A 99 8.29 65.48 -14.52
N VAL A 100 7.19 65.48 -13.79
CA VAL A 100 7.10 64.84 -12.49
C VAL A 100 6.73 63.38 -12.75
N GLU A 101 7.71 62.48 -12.60
CA GLU A 101 7.45 61.05 -12.60
C GLU A 101 6.71 60.67 -11.31
N GLY A 102 5.67 59.87 -11.42
CA GLY A 102 4.87 59.51 -10.26
C GLY A 102 3.44 59.10 -10.58
N PHE A 103 2.68 58.88 -9.52
CA PHE A 103 1.29 58.43 -9.59
C PHE A 103 0.35 59.57 -9.95
N LEU A 104 -0.71 59.24 -10.70
CA LEU A 104 -1.73 60.20 -11.08
C LEU A 104 -3.02 60.07 -10.27
N ASN A 105 -3.31 58.91 -9.70
CA ASN A 105 -4.54 58.68 -8.94
C ASN A 105 -4.33 58.94 -7.45
N ASN A 106 -5.32 59.58 -6.83
CA ASN A 106 -5.36 59.81 -5.38
C ASN A 106 -5.89 58.60 -4.59
N GLN A 107 -6.71 57.79 -5.24
CA GLN A 107 -7.21 56.52 -4.72
C GLN A 107 -7.32 55.52 -5.86
N VAL A 108 -6.99 54.27 -5.58
CA VAL A 108 -7.09 53.17 -6.54
C VAL A 108 -8.31 52.33 -6.14
N PRO A 109 -9.35 52.22 -6.98
CA PRO A 109 -10.48 51.34 -6.71
C PRO A 109 -10.04 49.88 -6.61
N ILE A 110 -10.64 49.14 -5.68
CA ILE A 110 -10.49 47.68 -5.61
C ILE A 110 -11.28 47.10 -6.78
N LEU A 111 -10.59 46.42 -7.68
CA LEU A 111 -11.17 45.79 -8.87
C LEU A 111 -11.49 44.31 -8.65
N GLY A 112 -10.85 43.67 -7.67
CA GLY A 112 -11.15 42.31 -7.27
C GLY A 112 -10.16 41.77 -6.27
N THR A 113 -10.22 40.45 -6.06
CA THR A 113 -9.29 39.70 -5.23
C THR A 113 -8.64 38.58 -6.02
N TYR A 114 -7.35 38.34 -5.77
CA TYR A 114 -6.67 37.12 -6.20
C TYR A 114 -6.08 36.43 -4.98
N THR A 115 -5.87 35.11 -5.09
CA THR A 115 -5.34 34.31 -3.99
C THR A 115 -3.85 34.07 -4.22
N GLN A 116 -3.02 34.49 -3.27
CA GLN A 116 -1.62 34.11 -3.23
C GLN A 116 -1.54 32.69 -2.63
N PRO A 117 -0.97 31.71 -3.35
CA PRO A 117 -0.90 30.34 -2.87
C PRO A 117 -0.12 30.25 -1.56
N GLN A 118 -0.41 29.18 -0.82
CA GLN A 118 0.31 28.78 0.36
C GLN A 118 1.75 28.44 -0.02
N LEU A 119 2.70 29.21 0.52
CA LEU A 119 4.13 29.05 0.28
C LEU A 119 4.86 28.70 1.58
N PRO A 120 5.73 27.67 1.57
CA PRO A 120 6.56 27.36 2.74
C PRO A 120 7.50 28.50 3.07
N PHE A 121 7.49 28.89 4.33
CA PHE A 121 8.48 29.79 4.87
C PHE A 121 9.63 29.02 5.51
N THR A 122 9.42 27.85 6.09
CA THR A 122 10.49 26.95 6.53
C THR A 122 10.06 25.51 6.43
N VAL A 123 11.02 24.58 6.47
CA VAL A 123 10.76 23.14 6.49
C VAL A 123 11.55 22.51 7.63
N LEU A 124 10.93 21.61 8.39
CA LEU A 124 11.62 20.79 9.38
C LEU A 124 11.72 19.36 8.88
N HIS A 125 12.92 18.81 8.90
CA HIS A 125 13.18 17.42 8.53
C HIS A 125 13.28 16.56 9.80
N PRO A 126 12.62 15.39 9.85
CA PRO A 126 12.76 14.48 10.97
C PRO A 126 14.17 13.83 10.96
N PRO A 127 14.84 13.74 12.13
CA PRO A 127 16.02 12.88 12.28
C PRO A 127 15.63 11.40 12.11
N PRO A 128 16.62 10.51 11.85
CA PRO A 128 16.37 9.08 11.90
C PRO A 128 16.01 8.61 13.32
N GLY A 129 15.24 7.53 13.41
CA GLY A 129 14.63 6.98 14.62
C GLY A 129 13.14 7.32 14.69
N ASN A 130 12.30 6.31 14.93
CA ASN A 130 10.84 6.45 14.93
C ASN A 130 10.28 7.30 16.11
N GLY A 131 11.08 7.61 17.12
CA GLY A 131 10.78 8.55 18.21
C GLY A 131 11.47 9.91 18.07
N SER A 132 12.31 10.08 17.04
CA SER A 132 13.10 11.29 16.82
C SER A 132 12.23 12.41 16.25
N PHE A 133 12.57 13.65 16.62
CA PHE A 133 11.90 14.81 16.07
C PHE A 133 12.83 16.03 16.01
N THR A 134 12.57 16.89 15.03
CA THR A 134 13.12 18.25 14.94
C THR A 134 12.05 19.23 15.34
N GLN A 135 12.35 20.14 16.23
CA GLN A 135 11.43 21.12 16.77
C GLN A 135 11.97 22.53 16.61
N LEU A 136 11.07 23.43 16.22
CA LEU A 136 11.31 24.87 16.12
C LEU A 136 10.49 25.55 17.20
N ASN A 137 11.17 26.01 18.26
CA ASN A 137 10.56 26.81 19.32
C ASN A 137 10.53 28.27 18.85
N THR A 138 9.36 28.74 18.44
CA THR A 138 9.23 30.02 17.75
C THR A 138 8.82 31.17 18.65
N SER A 139 9.12 31.14 19.95
CA SER A 139 8.92 32.28 20.87
C SER A 139 9.69 33.57 20.48
N LYS A 140 10.23 33.64 19.26
CA LYS A 140 11.13 34.64 18.68
C LYS A 140 10.89 34.77 17.15
N ARG A 141 11.51 35.78 16.54
CA ARG A 141 11.25 36.28 15.18
C ARG A 141 12.16 35.61 14.13
N LEU A 142 11.58 34.96 13.11
CA LEU A 142 12.30 34.36 11.97
C LEU A 142 12.24 35.28 10.74
N CYS A 143 13.38 35.79 10.29
CA CYS A 143 13.49 36.70 9.14
C CYS A 143 14.25 36.07 7.97
N ARG A 144 13.88 36.42 6.73
CA ARG A 144 14.58 36.04 5.50
C ARG A 144 14.39 37.06 4.39
N SER A 145 15.34 37.14 3.46
CA SER A 145 15.14 37.93 2.23
C SER A 145 14.21 37.19 1.26
N LEU A 146 13.12 37.83 0.86
CA LEU A 146 12.17 37.34 -0.13
C LEU A 146 12.06 38.38 -1.24
N GLU A 147 12.43 38.00 -2.46
CA GLU A 147 12.28 38.85 -3.63
C GLU A 147 11.14 38.34 -4.51
N ASN A 148 10.11 39.18 -4.69
CA ASN A 148 9.00 38.88 -5.59
C ASN A 148 9.27 39.54 -6.94
N ALA A 149 9.54 38.73 -7.96
CA ALA A 149 9.66 39.19 -9.33
C ALA A 149 8.34 38.96 -10.07
N PHE A 150 7.86 39.99 -10.77
CA PHE A 150 6.63 39.91 -11.58
C PHE A 150 7.02 40.01 -13.05
N THR A 151 6.61 39.05 -13.87
CA THR A 151 6.91 39.01 -15.31
C THR A 151 5.64 38.92 -16.13
N SER A 152 5.51 39.79 -17.14
CA SER A 152 4.46 39.72 -18.18
C SER A 152 5.03 39.14 -19.47
N ALA A 153 4.28 38.30 -20.19
CA ALA A 153 4.81 37.47 -21.28
C ALA A 153 4.85 38.11 -22.69
N GLN A 154 4.73 39.43 -22.83
CA GLN A 154 4.92 40.13 -24.11
C GLN A 154 5.70 41.41 -23.88
N ASP A 155 6.48 41.81 -24.89
CA ASP A 155 7.25 43.05 -25.08
C ASP A 155 6.40 44.33 -25.00
N ILE A 156 5.64 44.50 -23.92
CA ILE A 156 5.05 45.79 -23.61
C ILE A 156 6.17 46.58 -22.94
N ASN A 157 6.50 47.72 -23.53
CA ASN A 157 7.32 48.78 -22.97
C ASN A 157 6.81 49.35 -21.61
N ALA A 158 5.95 48.62 -20.91
CA ALA A 158 5.48 48.86 -19.57
C ALA A 158 6.28 47.96 -18.63
N LYS A 159 7.16 48.56 -17.83
CA LYS A 159 7.48 47.94 -16.54
C LYS A 159 6.14 47.78 -15.83
N ALA A 160 5.59 46.57 -15.79
CA ALA A 160 4.47 46.24 -14.93
C ALA A 160 4.98 46.37 -13.50
N ASN A 161 4.99 47.60 -12.98
CA ASN A 161 5.42 47.92 -11.64
C ASN A 161 4.33 47.45 -10.67
N VAL A 162 4.26 46.13 -10.46
CA VAL A 162 3.41 45.54 -9.43
C VAL A 162 3.99 45.96 -8.09
N LYS A 163 3.18 46.67 -7.29
CA LYS A 163 3.55 47.09 -5.94
C LYS A 163 2.58 46.46 -4.94
N ILE A 164 3.10 45.72 -3.97
CA ILE A 164 2.33 45.20 -2.84
C ILE A 164 2.58 46.13 -1.65
N GLY A 165 1.53 46.70 -1.05
CA GLY A 165 1.65 47.66 0.07
C GLY A 165 0.64 47.39 1.19
N ALA A 166 0.82 47.99 2.37
CA ALA A 166 -0.09 47.82 3.51
C ALA A 166 -1.21 48.85 3.64
N LYS A 167 -2.29 48.41 4.30
CA LYS A 167 -3.48 49.18 4.63
C LYS A 167 -3.18 50.19 5.75
N PHE A 168 -2.94 51.45 5.40
CA PHE A 168 -3.14 52.57 6.32
C PHE A 168 -4.27 53.47 5.82
N SER A 169 -5.05 53.98 6.76
CA SER A 169 -6.22 54.80 6.50
C SER A 169 -5.85 56.05 5.70
N VAL A 170 -6.73 56.38 4.76
CA VAL A 170 -6.74 57.57 3.89
C VAL A 170 -5.67 57.61 2.80
N GLY A 171 -6.04 57.10 1.61
CA GLY A 171 -5.32 57.35 0.36
C GLY A 171 -4.00 56.58 0.24
N PHE A 172 -4.00 55.55 -0.60
CA PHE A 172 -2.80 54.75 -0.85
C PHE A 172 -1.66 55.63 -1.39
N ILE A 173 -0.43 55.35 -0.92
CA ILE A 173 0.89 55.87 -1.37
C ILE A 173 1.45 57.04 -0.55
N VAL A 174 2.14 56.72 0.56
CA VAL A 174 3.23 57.57 1.08
C VAL A 174 4.54 57.00 0.57
N THR A 175 5.27 57.75 -0.28
CA THR A 175 6.61 57.36 -0.76
C THR A 175 7.73 57.79 0.19
N THR A 176 7.52 57.75 1.50
CA THR A 176 8.62 57.82 2.46
C THR A 176 9.17 56.41 2.65
N GLU A 177 10.49 56.27 2.73
CA GLU A 177 11.14 55.04 3.21
C GLU A 177 10.59 54.73 4.60
N VAL A 178 9.55 53.90 4.69
CA VAL A 178 9.09 53.34 5.95
C VAL A 178 9.76 51.97 6.06
N GLU A 179 10.47 51.76 7.17
CA GLU A 179 11.19 50.54 7.56
C GLU A 179 10.32 49.27 7.63
N VAL A 180 9.02 49.33 7.32
CA VAL A 180 8.10 48.19 7.19
C VAL A 180 7.05 48.54 6.13
N TYR A 181 7.00 47.80 5.01
CA TYR A 181 6.00 47.97 3.95
C TYR A 181 4.68 47.26 4.27
N ALA A 182 4.69 46.25 5.16
CA ALA A 182 3.49 45.63 5.68
C ALA A 182 3.66 44.96 7.05
N GLN A 183 2.69 45.16 7.93
CA GLN A 183 2.51 44.44 9.19
C GLN A 183 1.10 43.85 9.20
N LEU A 184 1.00 42.53 9.29
CA LEU A 184 -0.26 41.79 9.30
C LEU A 184 -0.32 40.86 10.51
N ASN A 185 -1.49 40.82 11.14
CA ASN A 185 -1.81 39.80 12.13
C ASN A 185 -2.42 38.60 11.42
N PHE A 186 -2.05 37.40 11.85
CA PHE A 186 -2.64 36.17 11.33
C PHE A 186 -4.05 35.93 11.88
N ALA A 187 -4.86 35.17 11.15
CA ALA A 187 -6.10 34.62 11.69
C ALA A 187 -5.81 33.70 12.90
N ALA A 188 -6.73 33.68 13.88
CA ALA A 188 -6.58 32.84 15.07
C ALA A 188 -6.45 31.34 14.69
N GLY A 189 -5.50 30.63 15.31
CA GLY A 189 -5.35 29.17 15.19
C GLY A 189 -4.17 28.64 14.36
N GLY A 190 -3.35 29.51 13.75
CA GLY A 190 -2.27 29.09 12.83
C GLY A 190 -0.83 29.11 13.37
N GLY A 191 -0.64 29.30 14.68
CA GLY A 191 0.68 29.32 15.33
C GLY A 191 1.47 30.62 15.18
N PHE A 192 1.40 31.30 14.03
CA PHE A 192 1.99 32.62 13.84
C PHE A 192 1.14 33.74 14.44
N SER A 193 1.80 34.77 14.98
CA SER A 193 1.17 35.97 15.54
C SER A 193 1.34 37.20 14.66
N LYS A 194 2.44 37.29 13.89
CA LYS A 194 2.77 38.50 13.14
C LYS A 194 3.59 38.20 11.87
N LEU A 195 3.23 38.85 10.75
CA LEU A 195 4.01 38.92 9.51
C LEU A 195 4.46 40.37 9.30
N GLU A 196 5.77 40.59 9.16
CA GLU A 196 6.38 41.89 8.87
C GLU A 196 7.19 41.78 7.58
N THR A 197 7.06 42.73 6.66
CA THR A 197 7.88 42.76 5.43
C THR A 197 8.41 44.17 5.22
N ASN A 198 9.71 44.28 4.96
CA ASN A 198 10.37 45.51 4.54
C ASN A 198 11.08 45.32 3.18
N SER A 199 11.89 46.28 2.72
CA SER A 199 12.57 46.22 1.42
C SER A 199 13.70 45.19 1.35
N LYS A 200 14.11 44.63 2.49
CA LYS A 200 15.25 43.72 2.63
C LYS A 200 14.83 42.31 3.05
N GLU A 201 13.83 42.21 3.92
CA GLU A 201 13.43 40.96 4.56
C GLU A 201 11.92 40.86 4.86
N THR A 202 11.43 39.63 4.90
CA THR A 202 10.15 39.22 5.47
C THR A 202 10.42 38.45 6.75
N CYS A 203 9.70 38.80 7.82
CA CYS A 203 9.81 38.22 9.15
C CYS A 203 8.47 37.64 9.63
N LEU A 204 8.54 36.48 10.25
CA LEU A 204 7.43 35.81 10.94
C LEU A 204 7.73 35.75 12.44
N THR A 205 6.75 36.14 13.26
CA THR A 205 6.74 35.88 14.70
C THR A 205 5.67 34.86 14.99
N SER A 206 5.99 33.85 15.80
CA SER A 206 5.03 32.85 16.24
C SER A 206 5.02 32.77 17.76
N ASN A 207 3.94 32.23 18.30
CA ASN A 207 3.80 32.00 19.74
C ASN A 207 3.66 30.50 20.04
N ASN A 208 3.93 29.66 19.05
CA ASN A 208 3.73 28.22 19.11
C ASN A 208 5.06 27.47 18.94
N THR A 209 5.01 26.16 19.08
CA THR A 209 6.13 25.28 18.79
C THR A 209 5.72 24.32 17.69
N PHE A 210 6.63 24.12 16.75
CA PHE A 210 6.40 23.28 15.58
C PHE A 210 7.39 22.10 15.65
N ALA A 211 6.94 20.84 15.71
CA ALA A 211 7.82 19.65 15.62
C ALA A 211 7.55 18.75 14.40
N ALA A 212 8.59 18.29 13.71
CA ALA A 212 8.54 17.24 12.67
C ALA A 212 9.20 15.97 13.23
N GLY A 213 8.41 14.92 13.39
CA GLY A 213 8.85 13.59 13.80
C GLY A 213 8.14 12.53 12.97
N VAL A 214 8.66 11.30 13.00
CA VAL A 214 8.07 10.18 12.26
C VAL A 214 6.75 9.78 12.93
N GLN A 215 5.65 9.79 12.17
CA GLN A 215 4.37 9.27 12.66
C GLN A 215 4.29 7.76 12.44
N ALA A 216 3.62 7.05 13.34
CA ALA A 216 3.41 5.60 13.21
C ALA A 216 2.78 5.25 11.84
N GLY A 217 3.42 4.35 11.09
CA GLY A 217 2.96 3.93 9.76
C GLY A 217 3.26 4.90 8.61
N VAL A 218 3.98 6.00 8.85
CA VAL A 218 4.42 6.95 7.82
C VAL A 218 5.93 6.89 7.70
N SER A 219 6.44 6.75 6.46
CA SER A 219 7.89 6.78 6.22
C SER A 219 8.49 8.11 6.68
N ARG A 220 9.72 8.08 7.18
CA ARG A 220 10.49 9.28 7.53
C ARG A 220 10.51 10.32 6.40
N ASP A 221 10.72 9.88 5.16
CA ASP A 221 10.78 10.76 3.98
C ASP A 221 9.46 11.49 3.68
N SER A 222 8.34 11.02 4.22
CA SER A 222 7.02 11.66 4.09
C SER A 222 6.65 12.53 5.30
N SER A 223 7.53 12.61 6.31
CA SER A 223 7.27 13.29 7.58
C SER A 223 7.91 14.68 7.67
N ASP A 224 8.52 15.18 6.59
CA ASP A 224 8.94 16.57 6.46
C ASP A 224 7.75 17.51 6.69
N ARG A 225 7.93 18.54 7.52
CA ARG A 225 6.85 19.49 7.84
C ARG A 225 7.17 20.88 7.31
N PHE A 226 6.36 21.32 6.38
CA PHE A 226 6.37 22.67 5.81
C PHE A 226 5.55 23.60 6.69
N ILE A 227 6.11 24.75 6.99
CA ILE A 227 5.50 25.78 7.82
C ILE A 227 5.56 27.07 7.02
N GLY A 228 4.41 27.68 6.78
CA GLY A 228 4.34 28.86 5.92
C GLY A 228 3.00 29.56 6.02
N TYR A 229 2.70 30.33 4.98
CA TYR A 229 1.46 31.09 4.90
C TYR A 229 1.01 31.28 3.46
N GLY A 230 -0.29 31.56 3.30
CA GLY A 230 -0.91 32.10 2.10
C GLY A 230 -1.79 33.29 2.48
N TYR A 231 -2.24 34.08 1.51
CA TYR A 231 -3.11 35.23 1.75
C TYR A 231 -3.86 35.63 0.49
N ASP A 232 -5.01 36.25 0.64
CA ASP A 232 -5.67 36.91 -0.48
C ASP A 232 -5.14 38.33 -0.66
N VAL A 233 -5.21 38.84 -1.88
CA VAL A 233 -4.79 40.21 -2.22
C VAL A 233 -5.93 40.92 -2.91
N GLU A 234 -6.36 42.03 -2.33
CA GLU A 234 -7.22 43.00 -3.02
C GLU A 234 -6.35 43.81 -3.99
N TRP A 235 -6.74 43.88 -5.25
CA TRP A 235 -5.93 44.54 -6.27
C TRP A 235 -6.70 45.64 -7.00
N GLY A 236 -5.96 46.58 -7.58
CA GLY A 236 -6.48 47.63 -8.43
C GLY A 236 -5.43 48.16 -9.41
N VAL A 237 -5.86 49.03 -10.33
CA VAL A 237 -5.00 49.59 -11.37
C VAL A 237 -4.80 51.08 -11.14
N TYR A 238 -3.54 51.52 -11.20
CA TYR A 238 -3.16 52.93 -11.10
C TYR A 238 -2.50 53.42 -12.38
N ASP A 239 -2.64 54.71 -12.65
CA ASP A 239 -1.99 55.46 -13.71
C ASP A 239 -0.71 56.13 -13.18
N THR A 240 0.34 56.13 -14.00
CA THR A 240 1.61 56.76 -13.66
C THR A 240 2.34 57.30 -14.89
N ILE A 241 3.19 58.31 -14.68
CA ILE A 241 4.06 58.89 -15.69
C ILE A 241 5.51 58.50 -15.40
N GLY A 242 6.24 58.10 -16.44
CA GLY A 242 7.68 57.84 -16.37
C GLY A 242 8.37 58.09 -17.70
N VAL A 243 9.69 58.24 -17.64
CA VAL A 243 10.54 58.49 -18.80
C VAL A 243 11.28 57.21 -19.19
N ILE A 244 11.00 56.69 -20.39
CA ILE A 244 11.64 55.49 -20.95
C ILE A 244 12.28 55.87 -22.29
N GLY A 245 13.60 55.64 -22.40
CA GLY A 245 14.35 55.99 -23.62
C GLY A 245 14.23 57.47 -23.99
N GLY A 246 14.19 58.37 -23.00
CA GLY A 246 14.00 59.82 -23.21
C GLY A 246 12.57 60.26 -23.50
N ASN A 247 11.63 59.34 -23.71
CA ASN A 247 10.23 59.64 -24.02
C ASN A 247 9.34 59.51 -22.78
N VAL A 248 8.40 60.44 -22.67
CA VAL A 248 7.40 60.48 -21.61
C VAL A 248 6.31 59.50 -21.95
N LYS A 249 6.11 58.49 -21.11
CA LYS A 249 5.05 57.51 -21.30
C LYS A 249 4.08 57.56 -20.13
N HIS A 250 2.81 57.51 -20.48
CA HIS A 250 1.72 57.23 -19.56
C HIS A 250 1.51 55.71 -19.55
N TYR A 251 1.58 55.09 -18.39
CA TYR A 251 1.35 53.65 -18.26
C TYR A 251 0.51 53.34 -17.04
N LYS A 252 -0.16 52.19 -17.11
CA LYS A 252 -0.95 51.63 -16.01
C LYS A 252 -0.10 50.60 -15.26
N GLY A 253 -0.16 50.62 -13.94
CA GLY A 253 0.43 49.62 -13.05
C GLY A 253 -0.63 48.94 -12.21
N VAL A 254 -0.30 47.79 -11.63
CA VAL A 254 -1.15 47.06 -10.69
C VAL A 254 -0.63 47.27 -9.28
N VAL A 255 -1.54 47.52 -8.34
CA VAL A 255 -1.22 47.61 -6.91
C VAL A 255 -2.08 46.61 -6.15
N GLY A 256 -1.49 45.97 -5.14
CA GLY A 256 -2.14 44.96 -4.31
C GLY A 256 -2.03 45.27 -2.82
N VAL A 257 -3.09 44.96 -2.07
CA VAL A 257 -3.14 45.02 -0.61
C VAL A 257 -3.35 43.59 -0.09
N PRO A 258 -2.37 43.02 0.63
CA PRO A 258 -2.54 41.71 1.24
C PRO A 258 -3.60 41.79 2.34
N LEU A 259 -4.53 40.84 2.30
CA LEU A 259 -5.51 40.59 3.34
C LEU A 259 -4.88 39.77 4.48
N THR A 260 -5.68 39.46 5.49
CA THR A 260 -5.24 38.68 6.65
C THR A 260 -4.63 37.34 6.21
N PRO A 261 -3.34 37.09 6.51
CA PRO A 261 -2.69 35.87 6.09
C PRO A 261 -3.19 34.67 6.89
N THR A 262 -3.22 33.54 6.22
CA THR A 262 -3.55 32.23 6.77
C THR A 262 -2.26 31.43 6.87
N ALA A 263 -1.89 31.09 8.10
CA ALA A 263 -0.75 30.24 8.35
C ALA A 263 -1.09 28.76 8.12
N PHE A 264 -0.09 27.97 7.74
CA PHE A 264 -0.23 26.53 7.65
C PHE A 264 0.99 25.82 8.25
N SER A 265 0.75 24.60 8.72
CA SER A 265 1.77 23.61 9.00
C SER A 265 1.30 22.28 8.44
N LYS A 266 1.99 21.78 7.40
CA LYS A 266 1.56 20.61 6.63
C LYS A 266 2.73 19.66 6.44
N THR A 267 2.49 18.37 6.60
CA THR A 267 3.41 17.31 6.19
C THR A 267 3.35 17.06 4.68
N ILE A 268 4.26 16.23 4.13
CA ILE A 268 4.15 15.77 2.74
C ILE A 268 2.82 15.02 2.51
N VAL A 269 2.37 14.24 3.49
CA VAL A 269 1.07 13.52 3.44
C VAL A 269 -0.08 14.53 3.35
N ASP A 270 -0.05 15.58 4.17
CA ASP A 270 -1.07 16.64 4.13
C ASP A 270 -1.07 17.38 2.79
N ILE A 271 0.10 17.71 2.24
CA ILE A 271 0.22 18.38 0.93
C ILE A 271 -0.34 17.48 -0.19
N ARG A 272 -0.03 16.18 -0.18
CA ARG A 272 -0.58 15.23 -1.17
C ARG A 272 -2.09 15.09 -1.06
N SER A 273 -2.63 15.06 0.16
CA SER A 273 -4.07 15.07 0.42
C SER A 273 -4.74 16.36 -0.07
N ASP A 274 -4.06 17.50 0.12
CA ASP A 274 -4.50 18.81 -0.37
C ASP A 274 -4.54 18.85 -1.90
N ILE A 275 -3.49 18.35 -2.58
CA ILE A 275 -3.46 18.21 -4.04
C ILE A 275 -4.66 17.38 -4.55
N ALA A 276 -4.96 16.24 -3.90
CA ALA A 276 -6.11 15.41 -4.28
C ALA A 276 -7.44 16.16 -4.11
N SER A 277 -7.61 16.88 -3.00
CA SER A 277 -8.79 17.68 -2.70
C SER A 277 -8.99 18.83 -3.70
N LEU A 278 -7.91 19.55 -4.01
CA LEU A 278 -7.90 20.61 -5.01
C LEU A 278 -8.18 20.07 -6.42
N THR A 279 -7.66 18.88 -6.76
CA THR A 279 -7.95 18.23 -8.05
C THR A 279 -9.44 17.92 -8.20
N ASN A 280 -10.09 17.47 -7.13
CA ASN A 280 -11.55 17.28 -7.11
C ASN A 280 -12.29 18.61 -7.31
N LEU A 281 -11.80 19.70 -6.70
CA LEU A 281 -12.38 21.04 -6.88
C LEU A 281 -12.26 21.56 -8.33
N VAL A 282 -11.13 21.29 -8.99
CA VAL A 282 -10.92 21.63 -10.42
C VAL A 282 -11.91 20.88 -11.31
N ASN A 283 -12.12 19.59 -11.03
CA ASN A 283 -12.99 18.72 -11.83
C ASN A 283 -14.48 18.91 -11.53
N ALA A 284 -14.85 19.52 -10.40
CA ALA A 284 -16.25 19.72 -10.03
C ALA A 284 -16.97 20.68 -11.01
N PRO A 285 -18.18 20.32 -11.49
CA PRO A 285 -18.92 21.14 -12.45
C PRO A 285 -19.51 22.41 -11.80
N THR A 286 -19.66 22.42 -10.47
CA THR A 286 -20.23 23.54 -9.71
C THR A 286 -19.20 24.61 -9.31
N SER A 287 -17.90 24.33 -9.47
CA SER A 287 -16.84 25.27 -9.12
C SER A 287 -16.77 26.43 -10.11
N THR A 288 -16.65 27.65 -9.59
CA THR A 288 -16.42 28.86 -10.40
C THR A 288 -15.06 28.82 -11.10
N ILE A 289 -14.90 29.58 -12.19
CA ILE A 289 -13.63 29.69 -12.92
C ILE A 289 -12.49 30.13 -11.99
N LYS A 290 -12.74 31.12 -11.11
CA LYS A 290 -11.75 31.57 -10.12
C LYS A 290 -11.31 30.43 -9.19
N GLN A 291 -12.26 29.67 -8.63
CA GLN A 291 -11.94 28.55 -7.75
C GLN A 291 -11.11 27.47 -8.45
N LYS A 292 -11.39 27.19 -9.73
CA LYS A 292 -10.61 26.24 -10.53
C LYS A 292 -9.20 26.75 -10.77
N ALA A 293 -9.05 28.02 -11.16
CA ALA A 293 -7.74 28.63 -11.40
C ALA A 293 -6.90 28.69 -10.12
N ASP A 294 -7.47 29.12 -8.99
CA ASP A 294 -6.78 29.16 -7.70
C ASP A 294 -6.32 27.75 -7.28
N ALA A 295 -7.17 26.74 -7.49
CA ALA A 295 -6.85 25.36 -7.17
C ALA A 295 -5.74 24.78 -8.06
N GLN A 296 -5.78 25.04 -9.37
CA GLN A 296 -4.71 24.64 -10.31
C GLN A 296 -3.38 25.29 -9.94
N ASN A 297 -3.38 26.59 -9.62
CA ASN A 297 -2.18 27.31 -9.21
C ASN A 297 -1.60 26.73 -7.90
N GLN A 298 -2.46 26.47 -6.89
CA GLN A 298 -2.01 25.87 -5.64
C GLN A 298 -1.44 24.45 -5.83
N ILE A 299 -2.03 23.63 -6.73
CA ILE A 299 -1.48 22.31 -7.10
C ILE A 299 -0.10 22.46 -7.75
N ALA A 300 0.05 23.39 -8.70
CA ALA A 300 1.33 23.64 -9.38
C ALA A 300 2.42 24.09 -8.40
N VAL A 301 2.06 24.96 -7.44
CA VAL A 301 2.95 25.37 -6.36
C VAL A 301 3.32 24.20 -5.45
N TRP A 302 2.35 23.37 -5.05
CA TRP A 302 2.65 22.22 -4.20
C TRP A 302 3.58 21.21 -4.87
N ASN A 303 3.41 20.95 -6.16
CA ASN A 303 4.32 20.09 -6.91
C ASN A 303 5.75 20.66 -6.95
N GLN A 304 5.90 21.97 -7.15
CA GLN A 304 7.21 22.64 -7.07
C GLN A 304 7.81 22.54 -5.65
N VAL A 305 7.02 22.76 -4.60
CA VAL A 305 7.46 22.65 -3.20
C VAL A 305 7.99 21.25 -2.91
N LEU A 306 7.28 20.20 -3.32
CA LEU A 306 7.70 18.82 -3.09
C LEU A 306 8.99 18.48 -3.87
N ALA A 307 9.09 18.88 -5.14
CA ALA A 307 10.29 18.66 -5.96
C ALA A 307 11.51 19.41 -5.42
N LEU A 308 11.30 20.63 -4.93
CA LEU A 308 12.32 21.48 -4.33
C LEU A 308 12.83 20.89 -3.01
N ASN A 309 11.93 20.37 -2.18
CA ASN A 309 12.30 19.70 -0.93
C ASN A 309 13.21 18.49 -1.17
N GLU A 310 12.89 17.64 -2.14
CA GLU A 310 13.76 16.51 -2.51
C GLU A 310 15.12 16.97 -3.04
N THR A 311 15.13 18.00 -3.88
CA THR A 311 16.37 18.59 -4.41
C THR A 311 17.25 19.18 -3.31
N ASN A 312 16.65 19.85 -2.32
CA ASN A 312 17.34 20.42 -1.18
C ASN A 312 17.96 19.35 -0.30
N LYS A 313 17.20 18.29 0.03
CA LYS A 313 17.70 17.14 0.77
C LYS A 313 18.88 16.49 0.05
N ALA A 314 18.79 16.29 -1.27
CA ALA A 314 19.87 15.73 -2.07
C ALA A 314 21.13 16.62 -2.07
N ASN A 315 20.97 17.93 -2.26
CA ASN A 315 22.08 18.88 -2.41
C ASN A 315 22.68 19.39 -1.09
N ALA A 316 22.05 19.12 0.05
CA ALA A 316 22.56 19.51 1.37
C ALA A 316 23.97 18.94 1.61
N SER A 317 24.97 19.82 1.71
CA SER A 317 26.40 19.45 1.81
C SER A 317 27.18 20.27 2.84
N ALA A 318 26.67 21.44 3.24
CA ALA A 318 27.26 22.25 4.29
C ALA A 318 26.99 21.62 5.67
N PRO A 319 28.01 21.30 6.50
CA PRO A 319 27.81 20.71 7.81
C PRO A 319 26.97 21.58 8.74
N TYR A 320 26.13 20.95 9.56
CA TYR A 320 25.40 21.63 10.63
C TYR A 320 26.26 21.68 11.91
N PRO A 321 26.48 22.85 12.55
CA PRO A 321 27.30 22.95 13.76
C PRO A 321 26.74 22.14 14.93
N GLY A 322 27.62 21.53 15.73
CA GLY A 322 27.23 20.74 16.90
C GLY A 322 26.53 19.42 16.57
N ALA A 323 26.56 18.99 15.31
CA ALA A 323 25.93 17.76 14.86
C ALA A 323 26.60 16.50 15.43
N ILE A 324 25.78 15.50 15.75
CA ILE A 324 26.23 14.15 16.10
C ILE A 324 26.22 13.30 14.84
N SER A 325 27.16 12.36 14.75
CA SER A 325 27.38 11.49 13.60
C SER A 325 26.66 10.13 13.66
N GLY A 326 25.77 9.94 14.65
CA GLY A 326 24.94 8.75 14.79
C GLY A 326 24.63 8.37 16.24
N PHE A 327 23.75 7.39 16.41
CA PHE A 327 23.43 6.78 17.70
C PHE A 327 22.96 5.33 17.56
N THR A 328 23.00 4.60 18.67
CA THR A 328 22.40 3.28 18.79
C THR A 328 21.06 3.42 19.51
N GLY A 329 20.01 2.79 19.00
CA GLY A 329 18.67 2.77 19.62
C GLY A 329 18.65 2.12 21.01
N GLY A 330 17.48 2.14 21.65
CA GLY A 330 17.24 1.50 22.96
C GLY A 330 17.27 2.42 24.19
N SER A 331 17.68 3.69 24.04
CA SER A 331 17.46 4.73 25.07
C SER A 331 17.42 6.12 24.43
N PRO A 332 16.54 7.03 24.89
CA PRO A 332 16.49 8.39 24.36
C PRO A 332 17.82 9.10 24.63
N LEU A 333 18.39 9.72 23.60
CA LEU A 333 19.55 10.58 23.77
C LEU A 333 19.12 11.98 24.25
N PRO A 334 20.04 12.76 24.86
CA PRO A 334 19.75 14.12 25.27
C PRO A 334 19.28 14.99 24.09
N THR A 335 18.41 15.97 24.36
CA THR A 335 17.97 16.93 23.35
C THR A 335 19.13 17.85 22.94
N PHE A 336 19.34 18.00 21.64
CA PHE A 336 20.34 18.90 21.09
C PHE A 336 19.66 20.22 20.75
N THR A 337 20.21 21.31 21.28
CA THR A 337 19.69 22.66 21.05
C THR A 337 20.73 23.47 20.29
N SER A 338 20.33 24.03 19.15
CA SER A 338 21.09 25.07 18.46
C SER A 338 20.31 26.39 18.52
N THR A 339 20.96 27.45 18.97
CA THR A 339 20.39 28.81 19.05
C THR A 339 20.85 29.69 17.87
N GLU A 340 21.50 29.10 16.87
CA GLU A 340 22.02 29.84 15.71
C GLU A 340 20.95 30.17 14.65
N SER A 341 21.15 31.30 13.96
CA SER A 341 20.39 31.67 12.78
C SER A 341 20.65 30.68 11.64
N SER A 342 19.60 30.08 11.09
CA SER A 342 19.65 29.22 9.90
C SER A 342 20.33 29.95 8.73
N GLN A 343 21.58 29.60 8.42
CA GLN A 343 22.31 30.16 7.28
C GLN A 343 21.81 29.52 5.97
N VAL A 344 21.40 30.34 5.02
CA VAL A 344 20.88 29.93 3.70
C VAL A 344 22.01 30.03 2.67
N THR A 345 22.34 28.93 2.00
CA THR A 345 23.51 28.85 1.12
C THR A 345 23.18 28.92 -0.37
N THR A 346 21.90 28.89 -0.77
CA THR A 346 21.49 28.90 -2.18
C THR A 346 20.17 29.65 -2.41
N THR A 347 20.07 30.39 -3.53
CA THR A 347 18.80 30.97 -4.01
C THR A 347 18.03 29.93 -4.79
N GLN A 348 16.77 29.67 -4.41
CA GLN A 348 15.85 28.89 -5.24
C GLN A 348 14.51 29.62 -5.37
N SER A 349 13.74 29.28 -6.39
CA SER A 349 12.52 30.01 -6.75
C SER A 349 11.35 29.09 -7.00
N ILE A 350 10.16 29.51 -6.57
CA ILE A 350 8.87 28.87 -6.86
C ILE A 350 8.08 29.90 -7.64
N THR A 351 7.48 29.44 -8.71
CA THR A 351 6.66 30.26 -9.59
C THR A 351 5.20 29.99 -9.29
N ALA A 352 4.40 31.04 -9.12
CA ALA A 352 2.96 30.96 -9.00
C ALA A 352 2.29 31.79 -10.09
N GLU A 353 1.24 31.26 -10.68
CA GLU A 353 0.46 31.92 -11.71
C GLU A 353 -0.76 32.57 -11.08
N THR A 354 -0.95 33.86 -11.30
CA THR A 354 -2.04 34.58 -10.64
C THR A 354 -3.14 34.91 -11.62
N TYR A 355 -4.34 34.48 -11.27
CA TYR A 355 -5.56 34.72 -12.03
C TYR A 355 -6.28 35.99 -11.56
N PHE A 356 -6.68 36.83 -12.52
CA PHE A 356 -7.59 37.95 -12.27
C PHE A 356 -8.98 37.65 -12.85
N SER A 357 -10.03 37.85 -12.06
CA SER A 357 -11.40 37.76 -12.56
C SER A 357 -11.71 38.89 -13.56
N THR A 358 -12.19 38.54 -14.75
CA THR A 358 -12.46 39.48 -15.84
C THR A 358 -13.69 40.34 -15.57
N THR A 359 -13.48 41.56 -15.09
CA THR A 359 -14.34 42.69 -15.48
C THR A 359 -13.54 43.98 -15.47
N VAL A 360 -12.50 44.05 -16.31
CA VAL A 360 -11.88 45.35 -16.61
C VAL A 360 -11.63 45.38 -18.11
N GLY A 361 -12.34 46.26 -18.81
CA GLY A 361 -12.10 46.59 -20.22
C GLY A 361 -10.75 47.26 -20.40
N VAL A 362 -9.69 46.50 -20.22
CA VAL A 362 -8.31 46.92 -20.42
C VAL A 362 -7.71 45.90 -21.37
N GLU A 363 -7.04 46.39 -22.40
CA GLU A 363 -6.33 45.64 -23.44
C GLU A 363 -5.12 44.86 -22.87
N PHE A 364 -5.30 44.12 -21.78
CA PHE A 364 -4.41 43.04 -21.38
C PHE A 364 -4.84 41.76 -22.11
N ALA A 365 -4.69 41.77 -23.43
CA ALA A 365 -4.80 40.55 -24.21
C ALA A 365 -3.50 39.77 -24.05
N LEU A 366 -3.51 38.72 -23.23
CA LEU A 366 -2.39 37.80 -23.16
C LEU A 366 -2.93 36.38 -22.98
N ASN A 367 -3.04 35.71 -24.13
CA ASN A 367 -3.15 34.26 -24.24
C ASN A 367 -1.80 33.66 -23.88
N ILE A 368 -1.77 32.78 -22.87
CA ILE A 368 -0.72 31.79 -22.70
C ILE A 368 -1.42 30.47 -22.46
N GLY A 369 -1.11 29.48 -23.30
CA GLY A 369 -1.67 28.14 -23.19
C GLY A 369 -1.11 27.43 -21.96
N GLY A 370 -2.00 26.88 -21.14
CA GLY A 370 -1.64 25.99 -20.03
C GLY A 370 -2.79 25.62 -19.11
N SER A 371 -3.68 26.55 -18.77
CA SER A 371 -4.72 26.35 -17.75
C SER A 371 -6.01 25.68 -18.25
N GLY A 372 -6.22 25.63 -19.58
CA GLY A 372 -7.42 25.02 -20.18
C GLY A 372 -8.72 25.82 -19.99
N PHE A 373 -8.68 26.98 -19.32
CA PHE A 373 -9.82 27.87 -19.13
C PHE A 373 -9.55 29.20 -19.87
N GLY A 374 -10.36 29.49 -20.89
CA GLY A 374 -10.08 30.53 -21.88
C GLY A 374 -10.11 31.98 -21.38
N ALA A 375 -9.35 32.81 -22.09
CA ALA A 375 -9.45 34.27 -22.23
C ALA A 375 -9.61 35.10 -20.94
N SER A 376 -8.61 35.06 -20.05
CA SER A 376 -8.41 36.11 -19.06
C SER A 376 -6.92 36.33 -18.79
N SER A 377 -6.56 37.58 -18.49
CA SER A 377 -5.18 38.04 -18.39
C SER A 377 -4.46 37.44 -17.17
N GLU A 378 -3.49 36.57 -17.46
CA GLU A 378 -2.62 35.89 -16.49
C GLU A 378 -1.29 36.66 -16.33
N PHE A 379 -0.79 36.76 -15.10
CA PHE A 379 0.58 37.21 -14.84
C PHE A 379 1.31 36.20 -13.95
N THR A 380 2.58 36.00 -14.25
CA THR A 380 3.42 35.04 -13.52
C THR A 380 4.15 35.78 -12.41
N SER A 381 3.92 35.36 -11.17
CA SER A 381 4.63 35.81 -9.98
C SER A 381 5.72 34.80 -9.64
N LYS A 382 6.99 35.22 -9.70
CA LYS A 382 8.13 34.39 -9.31
C LYS A 382 8.62 34.79 -7.93
N PHE A 383 8.50 33.88 -6.97
CA PHE A 383 8.97 34.04 -5.60
C PHE A 383 10.40 33.50 -5.52
N ASN A 384 11.37 34.40 -5.40
CA ASN A 384 12.76 34.05 -5.20
C ASN A 384 13.08 34.13 -3.70
N TRP A 385 13.46 33.01 -3.10
CA TRP A 385 14.08 33.03 -1.77
C TRP A 385 15.57 33.30 -1.97
N GLY A 386 16.02 34.49 -1.55
CA GLY A 386 17.38 34.98 -1.83
C GLY A 386 18.49 34.12 -1.19
N SER A 387 19.68 34.07 -1.82
CA SER A 387 20.92 33.64 -1.17
C SER A 387 21.42 34.80 -0.33
N THR A 388 21.85 34.55 0.91
CA THR A 388 22.36 35.64 1.73
C THR A 388 23.70 36.15 1.23
N ASN A 389 23.73 37.46 0.92
CA ASN A 389 24.69 38.35 1.56
C ASN A 389 23.90 39.10 2.66
N ALA A 390 24.24 38.83 3.92
CA ALA A 390 23.68 39.43 5.14
C ALA A 390 22.25 39.01 5.55
N ILE A 391 22.18 38.00 6.42
CA ILE A 391 21.11 37.89 7.42
C ILE A 391 21.20 39.14 8.30
N SER A 392 20.18 40.00 8.31
CA SER A 392 19.93 40.84 9.49
C SER A 392 19.60 39.89 10.64
N GLN A 393 20.51 39.83 11.61
CA GLN A 393 20.48 39.01 12.81
C GLN A 393 19.05 38.61 13.24
N SER A 394 18.66 37.35 12.98
CA SER A 394 17.50 36.79 13.69
C SER A 394 17.88 36.68 15.16
N THR A 395 17.08 37.24 16.05
CA THR A 395 17.25 37.01 17.49
C THR A 395 16.86 35.55 17.79
N GLY A 396 17.86 34.66 17.70
CA GLY A 396 17.93 33.23 18.05
C GLY A 396 16.65 32.42 18.04
N ASN A 397 16.26 31.80 16.92
CA ASN A 397 15.30 30.69 17.00
C ASN A 397 15.97 29.50 17.69
N ASP A 398 15.31 28.93 18.70
CA ASP A 398 15.81 27.71 19.33
C ASP A 398 15.31 26.53 18.49
N LEU A 399 16.17 26.10 17.56
CA LEU A 399 15.95 24.88 16.81
C LEU A 399 16.57 23.73 17.60
N THR A 400 15.72 22.79 18.00
CA THR A 400 16.09 21.60 18.75
C THR A 400 15.87 20.37 17.89
N TYR A 401 16.66 19.33 18.10
CA TYR A 401 16.29 18.00 17.67
C TYR A 401 16.58 17.00 18.77
N SER A 402 15.71 16.01 18.89
CA SER A 402 15.84 14.89 19.82
C SER A 402 16.00 13.61 19.02
N LEU A 403 16.90 12.74 19.48
CA LEU A 403 17.19 11.47 18.86
C LEU A 403 16.64 10.36 19.75
N TRP A 404 15.67 9.64 19.23
CA TRP A 404 15.08 8.50 19.89
C TRP A 404 14.62 7.50 18.84
N ASP A 405 15.07 6.27 19.02
CA ASP A 405 14.50 5.11 18.36
C ASP A 405 13.78 4.22 19.39
N GLN A 406 12.46 4.13 19.26
CA GLN A 406 11.48 3.38 20.07
C GLN A 406 11.35 1.91 19.63
N ASP A 407 12.41 1.32 19.11
CA ASP A 407 12.36 -0.06 18.65
C ASP A 407 12.13 -1.05 19.79
N ASN A 408 10.91 -1.59 19.83
CA ASN A 408 10.52 -2.73 20.66
C ASN A 408 11.11 -4.06 20.14
N SER A 409 12.01 -4.03 19.16
CA SER A 409 12.56 -5.22 18.49
C SER A 409 13.51 -6.06 19.36
N GLY A 410 13.86 -5.58 20.56
CA GLY A 410 14.89 -6.16 21.41
C GLY A 410 16.30 -6.01 20.81
N PRO A 411 17.35 -6.29 21.59
CA PRO A 411 18.73 -6.18 21.13
C PRO A 411 19.07 -7.18 19.99
N PRO A 412 19.93 -6.80 19.02
CA PRO A 412 20.58 -5.50 18.91
C PRO A 412 19.58 -4.41 18.55
N TYR A 413 19.79 -3.18 19.02
CA TYR A 413 18.99 -2.03 18.60
C TYR A 413 19.52 -1.46 17.29
N ASP A 414 18.72 -0.60 16.64
CA ASP A 414 19.15 0.04 15.41
C ASP A 414 20.43 0.84 15.59
N GLN A 415 21.25 0.85 14.54
CA GLN A 415 22.47 1.62 14.46
C GLN A 415 22.26 2.71 13.42
N LEU A 416 21.89 3.89 13.89
CA LEU A 416 21.52 5.03 13.05
C LEU A 416 22.75 5.93 12.89
N ASN A 417 23.56 5.63 11.88
CA ASN A 417 24.74 6.42 11.53
C ASN A 417 24.34 7.49 10.51
N PHE A 418 24.45 8.77 10.84
CA PHE A 418 24.03 9.82 9.90
C PHE A 418 24.93 11.05 10.01
N GLN A 419 24.84 11.91 9.00
CA GLN A 419 25.46 13.23 9.03
C GLN A 419 24.37 14.30 8.91
N THR A 420 24.53 15.38 9.67
CA THR A 420 23.61 16.50 9.63
C THR A 420 24.19 17.63 8.77
N PHE A 421 23.43 18.02 7.77
CA PHE A 421 23.76 19.09 6.85
C PHE A 421 22.74 20.24 7.00
N ARG A 422 23.07 21.41 6.47
CA ARG A 422 22.13 22.51 6.34
C ARG A 422 21.28 22.32 5.09
N ASP A 423 19.96 22.45 5.21
CA ASP A 423 19.08 22.65 4.07
C ASP A 423 19.55 23.91 3.32
N PRO A 424 19.88 23.81 2.03
CA PRO A 424 20.47 24.93 1.29
C PRO A 424 19.54 26.15 1.12
N MET A 425 18.22 25.97 1.25
CA MET A 425 17.20 27.01 1.09
C MET A 425 16.67 27.54 2.42
N PHE A 426 16.49 26.67 3.42
CA PHE A 426 15.85 26.99 4.69
C PHE A 426 16.83 27.02 5.87
N GLY A 427 18.01 26.44 5.72
CA GLY A 427 19.07 26.37 6.73
C GLY A 427 18.74 25.50 7.95
N THR A 428 17.63 24.77 7.93
CA THR A 428 17.24 23.76 8.92
C THR A 428 18.06 22.48 8.75
N PRO A 429 18.19 21.63 9.78
CA PRO A 429 19.03 20.43 9.68
C PRO A 429 18.39 19.39 8.77
N VAL A 430 19.16 18.90 7.80
CA VAL A 430 18.88 17.74 6.95
C VAL A 430 19.73 16.57 7.46
N PHE A 431 19.09 15.45 7.79
CA PHE A 431 19.78 14.26 8.29
C PHE A 431 19.95 13.26 7.16
N LYS A 432 21.19 12.94 6.79
CA LYS A 432 21.52 11.94 5.76
C LYS A 432 22.04 10.68 6.41
N LEU A 433 21.28 9.60 6.30
CA LEU A 433 21.66 8.29 6.81
C LEU A 433 22.83 7.71 5.99
N SER A 434 23.82 7.16 6.67
CA SER A 434 24.99 6.48 6.10
C SER A 434 24.60 5.07 5.67
N ALA A 435 25.26 4.55 4.63
CA ALA A 435 25.16 3.14 4.22
C ALA A 435 25.61 2.15 5.32
N SER A 436 26.41 2.61 6.28
CA SER A 436 26.80 1.83 7.46
C SER A 436 25.72 1.74 8.55
N SER A 437 24.57 2.38 8.35
CA SER A 437 23.45 2.25 9.28
C SER A 437 22.82 0.88 9.18
N ARG A 438 22.26 0.39 10.28
CA ARG A 438 21.47 -0.83 10.33
C ARG A 438 20.12 -0.47 10.92
N THR A 439 19.05 -0.64 10.15
CA THR A 439 17.72 -0.19 10.57
C THR A 439 16.65 -1.26 10.45
N SER A 440 15.70 -1.21 11.37
CA SER A 440 14.52 -2.07 11.48
C SER A 440 13.31 -1.29 11.98
N CYS A 441 12.12 -1.77 11.64
CA CYS A 441 10.88 -1.47 12.38
C CYS A 441 10.62 0.00 12.81
N PRO A 442 10.63 0.96 11.88
CA PRO A 442 10.61 0.78 10.43
C PRO A 442 11.99 0.87 9.78
N TYR A 443 12.15 0.23 8.61
CA TYR A 443 13.39 0.41 7.84
C TYR A 443 13.52 1.86 7.34
N GLU A 444 14.59 2.54 7.75
CA GLU A 444 14.88 3.95 7.41
C GLU A 444 16.05 4.12 6.43
N GLY A 445 16.70 3.02 6.04
CA GLY A 445 17.84 2.98 5.12
C GLY A 445 19.07 2.26 5.69
N GLY A 446 20.11 2.11 4.86
CA GLY A 446 21.29 1.31 5.22
C GLY A 446 21.02 -0.20 5.10
N TYR A 447 21.64 -1.00 5.95
CA TYR A 447 21.42 -2.44 6.04
C TYR A 447 20.08 -2.74 6.71
N ARG A 448 19.15 -3.36 5.97
CA ARG A 448 17.87 -3.82 6.52
C ARG A 448 18.09 -5.05 7.37
N ARG A 449 17.68 -5.00 8.63
CA ARG A 449 17.94 -6.06 9.61
C ARG A 449 16.92 -7.21 9.52
N GLU A 450 15.68 -6.94 9.13
CA GLU A 450 14.68 -7.96 8.85
C GLU A 450 14.85 -8.49 7.42
N GLN A 451 15.48 -9.66 7.30
CA GLN A 451 15.64 -10.38 6.03
C GLN A 451 15.08 -11.79 6.18
N LEU A 452 13.78 -11.86 6.43
CA LEU A 452 13.08 -13.12 6.60
C LEU A 452 12.63 -13.69 5.26
N ARG A 453 12.67 -15.01 5.12
CA ARG A 453 12.08 -15.72 3.99
C ARG A 453 11.50 -17.05 4.45
N MET A 454 10.33 -17.41 3.95
CA MET A 454 9.71 -18.72 4.17
C MET A 454 9.57 -19.44 2.83
N LYS A 455 9.74 -20.76 2.83
CA LYS A 455 9.43 -21.60 1.66
C LYS A 455 8.95 -22.99 2.10
N ILE A 456 8.35 -23.72 1.16
CA ILE A 456 8.04 -25.14 1.31
C ILE A 456 9.29 -25.96 1.00
N VAL A 457 9.51 -27.05 1.74
CA VAL A 457 10.64 -27.96 1.48
C VAL A 457 10.57 -28.50 0.05
N GLY A 458 11.70 -28.43 -0.68
CA GLY A 458 11.78 -28.88 -2.08
C GLY A 458 11.31 -27.85 -3.11
N GLN A 459 10.88 -26.67 -2.68
CA GLN A 459 10.45 -25.58 -3.56
C GLN A 459 11.42 -24.39 -3.51
N THR A 460 11.41 -23.57 -4.56
CA THR A 460 12.34 -22.43 -4.73
C THR A 460 11.70 -21.06 -4.51
N ASP A 461 10.38 -20.91 -4.62
CA ASP A 461 9.68 -19.62 -4.59
C ASP A 461 8.92 -19.41 -3.25
N PRO A 462 9.02 -18.23 -2.60
CA PRO A 462 8.35 -17.92 -1.34
C PRO A 462 6.82 -17.70 -1.43
N ASN A 463 6.21 -17.42 -2.58
CA ASN A 463 4.77 -17.10 -2.69
C ASN A 463 3.90 -18.27 -3.20
N GLN A 464 4.24 -19.48 -2.80
CA GLN A 464 3.64 -20.68 -3.39
C GLN A 464 2.39 -21.19 -2.67
N THR A 465 1.55 -21.85 -3.46
CA THR A 465 0.43 -22.65 -2.96
C THR A 465 0.87 -24.09 -2.78
N VAL A 466 0.72 -24.65 -1.58
CA VAL A 466 0.85 -26.09 -1.33
C VAL A 466 -0.53 -26.73 -1.30
N ASN A 467 -0.69 -27.82 -2.06
CA ASN A 467 -1.84 -28.69 -1.94
C ASN A 467 -1.45 -29.88 -1.08
N VAL A 468 -2.12 -30.04 0.06
CA VAL A 468 -1.94 -31.20 0.94
C VAL A 468 -3.25 -31.95 1.07
N SER A 469 -3.16 -33.27 1.12
CA SER A 469 -4.32 -34.14 1.30
C SER A 469 -4.09 -35.12 2.44
N SER A 470 -5.15 -35.41 3.18
CA SER A 470 -5.18 -36.51 4.14
C SER A 470 -6.30 -37.47 3.79
N THR A 471 -5.96 -38.75 3.66
CA THR A 471 -6.90 -39.83 3.33
C THR A 471 -7.76 -40.25 4.52
N ASP A 472 -7.39 -39.84 5.73
CA ASP A 472 -8.16 -40.00 6.96
C ASP A 472 -8.74 -38.65 7.38
N ILE A 473 -10.07 -38.59 7.46
CA ILE A 473 -10.82 -37.39 7.84
C ILE A 473 -10.54 -36.90 9.27
N ASN A 474 -9.88 -37.71 10.11
CA ASN A 474 -9.49 -37.41 11.47
C ASN A 474 -7.97 -37.17 11.63
N ALA A 475 -7.16 -37.47 10.60
CA ALA A 475 -5.72 -37.25 10.62
C ALA A 475 -5.37 -35.79 10.25
N SER A 476 -4.09 -35.43 10.44
CA SER A 476 -3.56 -34.21 9.85
C SER A 476 -3.23 -34.41 8.38
N ALA A 477 -3.31 -33.31 7.62
CA ALA A 477 -2.52 -33.17 6.41
C ALA A 477 -1.24 -32.42 6.80
N ASP A 478 -0.08 -33.03 6.53
CA ASP A 478 1.22 -32.54 6.99
C ASP A 478 2.10 -32.14 5.80
N PHE A 479 2.85 -31.04 5.96
CA PHE A 479 3.92 -30.65 5.04
C PHE A 479 5.06 -30.00 5.81
N MET A 480 6.18 -29.78 5.13
CA MET A 480 7.37 -29.22 5.76
C MET A 480 7.71 -27.86 5.16
N ILE A 481 8.12 -26.94 6.03
CA ILE A 481 8.56 -25.60 5.65
C ILE A 481 9.99 -25.33 6.14
N GLU A 482 10.63 -24.37 5.50
CA GLU A 482 11.94 -23.83 5.87
C GLU A 482 11.80 -22.32 6.13
N LEU A 483 12.24 -21.87 7.30
CA LEU A 483 12.23 -20.47 7.72
C LEU A 483 13.65 -19.96 7.75
N TYR A 484 13.92 -18.88 7.03
CA TYR A 484 15.23 -18.29 6.88
C TYR A 484 15.35 -16.95 7.58
N ASN A 485 16.53 -16.71 8.13
CA ASN A 485 17.03 -15.38 8.43
C ASN A 485 18.26 -15.15 7.54
N GLU A 486 18.08 -14.37 6.49
CA GLU A 486 19.15 -14.03 5.54
C GLU A 486 20.00 -12.86 6.04
N SER A 487 19.65 -12.27 7.18
CA SER A 487 20.46 -11.22 7.78
C SER A 487 21.74 -11.78 8.39
N ASP A 488 22.75 -10.94 8.57
CA ASP A 488 24.04 -11.29 9.15
C ASP A 488 24.05 -11.19 10.69
N GLU A 489 22.87 -11.06 11.31
CA GLU A 489 22.68 -11.05 12.74
C GLU A 489 21.52 -11.97 13.17
N PRO A 490 21.53 -12.54 14.39
CA PRO A 490 20.42 -13.35 14.86
C PRO A 490 19.13 -12.52 14.99
N ARG A 491 18.01 -13.05 14.51
CA ARG A 491 16.69 -12.40 14.60
C ARG A 491 15.62 -13.38 15.03
N SER A 492 14.56 -12.84 15.63
CA SER A 492 13.37 -13.60 16.00
C SER A 492 12.19 -13.13 15.16
N TYR A 493 11.54 -14.07 14.49
CA TYR A 493 10.40 -13.81 13.63
C TYR A 493 9.20 -14.65 14.05
N THR A 494 8.00 -14.20 13.75
CA THR A 494 6.78 -14.86 14.19
C THR A 494 6.16 -15.63 13.03
N LEU A 495 5.80 -16.89 13.27
CA LEU A 495 4.97 -17.68 12.34
C LEU A 495 3.54 -17.71 12.86
N GLY A 496 2.59 -17.41 12.00
CA GLY A 496 1.16 -17.45 12.33
C GLY A 496 0.29 -17.71 11.09
N ILE A 497 -1.02 -17.62 11.30
CA ILE A 497 -2.01 -17.66 10.21
C ILE A 497 -2.69 -16.30 10.09
N ASN A 498 -2.94 -15.86 8.86
CA ASN A 498 -3.90 -14.80 8.64
C ASN A 498 -5.30 -15.29 9.03
N ASN A 499 -5.84 -14.78 10.14
CA ASN A 499 -7.14 -15.20 10.67
C ASN A 499 -8.29 -15.01 9.67
N ALA A 500 -8.23 -14.00 8.81
CA ALA A 500 -9.23 -13.79 7.76
C ALA A 500 -9.22 -14.93 6.72
N SER A 501 -8.09 -15.60 6.52
CA SER A 501 -8.00 -16.77 5.65
C SER A 501 -8.58 -18.03 6.28
N ASN A 502 -8.79 -18.09 7.61
CA ASN A 502 -9.20 -19.31 8.33
C ASN A 502 -10.57 -19.22 9.03
N LEU A 503 -11.52 -18.48 8.45
CA LEU A 503 -12.87 -18.36 9.00
C LEU A 503 -13.62 -19.71 9.08
N SER A 504 -13.20 -20.71 8.31
CA SER A 504 -13.76 -22.07 8.35
C SER A 504 -13.24 -22.94 9.50
N GLY A 505 -12.34 -22.42 10.35
CA GLY A 505 -11.94 -23.07 11.61
C GLY A 505 -10.99 -24.26 11.46
N ALA A 506 -10.02 -24.26 10.53
CA ALA A 506 -8.98 -25.30 10.57
C ALA A 506 -8.11 -25.15 11.82
N ARG A 507 -7.72 -26.25 12.47
CA ARG A 507 -6.64 -26.25 13.47
C ARG A 507 -5.31 -26.42 12.75
N ILE A 508 -4.43 -25.45 12.87
CA ILE A 508 -3.10 -25.47 12.25
C ILE A 508 -2.05 -25.35 13.35
N SER A 509 -1.03 -26.20 13.28
CA SER A 509 0.12 -26.16 14.18
C SER A 509 1.43 -26.31 13.41
N ALA A 510 2.51 -25.78 13.97
CA ALA A 510 3.88 -26.01 13.50
C ALA A 510 4.67 -26.71 14.61
N SER A 511 5.18 -27.91 14.35
CA SER A 511 5.87 -28.78 15.31
C SER A 511 5.17 -28.86 16.68
N GLY A 512 3.85 -28.99 16.66
CA GLY A 512 3.00 -29.10 17.86
C GLY A 512 2.52 -27.77 18.47
N PHE A 513 3.08 -26.63 18.06
CA PHE A 513 2.64 -25.31 18.53
C PHE A 513 1.45 -24.81 17.70
N PRO A 514 0.32 -24.43 18.32
CA PRO A 514 -0.85 -23.96 17.59
C PRO A 514 -0.60 -22.58 16.97
N LEU A 515 -0.81 -22.44 15.66
CA LEU A 515 -0.69 -21.17 14.93
C LEU A 515 -1.95 -20.31 15.02
N ASN A 516 -3.09 -20.90 15.39
CA ASN A 516 -4.35 -20.20 15.62
C ASN A 516 -4.43 -19.46 16.96
N GLY A 517 -3.37 -19.53 17.78
CA GLY A 517 -3.32 -18.98 19.14
C GLY A 517 -2.38 -17.79 19.27
N THR A 518 -1.84 -17.57 20.47
CA THR A 518 -0.87 -16.51 20.76
C THR A 518 0.37 -16.70 19.88
N PRO A 519 0.74 -15.71 19.04
CA PRO A 519 1.87 -15.82 18.14
C PRO A 519 3.17 -16.13 18.90
N GLN A 520 3.97 -17.07 18.39
CA GLN A 520 5.23 -17.48 19.00
C GLN A 520 6.43 -17.03 18.14
N PRO A 521 7.43 -16.35 18.74
CA PRO A 521 8.65 -15.97 18.03
C PRO A 521 9.61 -17.16 17.89
N PHE A 522 10.19 -17.31 16.71
CA PHE A 522 11.21 -18.29 16.36
C PHE A 522 12.57 -17.59 16.24
N PRO A 523 13.53 -17.85 17.14
CA PRO A 523 14.88 -17.33 17.01
C PRO A 523 15.62 -18.09 15.91
N ILE A 524 16.18 -17.37 14.94
CA ILE A 524 16.94 -17.93 13.83
C ILE A 524 18.33 -17.24 13.79
N PRO A 525 19.43 -18.01 13.79
CA PRO A 525 20.79 -17.44 13.70
C PRO A 525 21.00 -16.58 12.45
N ALA A 526 22.05 -15.76 12.46
CA ALA A 526 22.54 -15.04 11.30
C ALA A 526 22.80 -15.99 10.12
N GLY A 527 22.27 -15.68 8.93
CA GLY A 527 22.35 -16.52 7.73
C GLY A 527 21.75 -17.91 7.91
N GLY A 528 20.98 -18.11 8.98
CA GLY A 528 20.50 -19.41 9.44
C GLY A 528 19.18 -19.81 8.82
N CYS A 529 18.83 -21.08 9.04
CA CYS A 529 17.54 -21.62 8.66
C CYS A 529 17.01 -22.61 9.70
N LEU A 530 15.73 -22.46 10.06
CA LEU A 530 14.98 -23.43 10.84
C LEU A 530 14.18 -24.35 9.89
N GLY A 531 14.25 -25.66 10.11
CA GLY A 531 13.60 -26.67 9.27
C GLY A 531 14.40 -27.13 8.03
N CYS A 532 15.60 -26.57 7.83
CA CYS A 532 16.51 -26.97 6.75
C CYS A 532 17.27 -28.28 7.02
N ASP A 533 17.43 -28.69 8.28
CA ASP A 533 18.07 -29.97 8.62
C ASP A 533 17.11 -31.12 8.24
N PRO A 534 17.52 -32.06 7.36
CA PRO A 534 16.71 -33.23 7.02
C PRO A 534 16.30 -34.06 8.24
N ASN A 535 17.06 -34.03 9.33
CA ASN A 535 16.78 -34.75 10.57
C ASN A 535 15.93 -33.93 11.56
N ASN A 536 15.74 -32.64 11.32
CA ASN A 536 14.98 -31.74 12.19
C ASN A 536 14.17 -30.74 11.36
N ARG A 537 13.12 -31.26 10.71
CA ARG A 537 12.20 -30.50 9.84
C ARG A 537 11.13 -29.78 10.66
N LEU A 538 10.76 -28.58 10.22
CA LEU A 538 9.60 -27.86 10.76
C LEU A 538 8.34 -28.37 10.05
N ILE A 539 7.57 -29.20 10.74
CA ILE A 539 6.36 -29.83 10.20
C ILE A 539 5.16 -28.94 10.52
N VAL A 540 4.43 -28.55 9.48
CA VAL A 540 3.14 -27.88 9.62
C VAL A 540 2.03 -28.91 9.46
N SER A 541 1.17 -28.99 10.47
CA SER A 541 0.01 -29.87 10.51
C SER A 541 -1.27 -29.07 10.44
N ILE A 542 -2.14 -29.43 9.50
CA ILE A 542 -3.51 -28.92 9.46
C ILE A 542 -4.50 -30.05 9.77
N LYS A 543 -5.48 -29.78 10.63
CA LYS A 543 -6.51 -30.71 11.09
C LYS A 543 -7.88 -30.04 11.06
N ARG A 544 -8.90 -30.86 10.87
CA ARG A 544 -10.30 -30.47 11.10
C ARG A 544 -10.53 -30.18 12.57
N GLU A 545 -11.38 -29.21 12.88
CA GLU A 545 -11.70 -28.88 14.26
C GLU A 545 -12.57 -29.96 14.91
N ASN A 546 -13.58 -30.40 14.17
CA ASN A 546 -14.52 -31.42 14.57
C ASN A 546 -15.17 -32.06 13.32
N ILE A 547 -16.07 -33.03 13.54
CA ILE A 547 -16.74 -33.77 12.46
C ILE A 547 -17.61 -32.89 11.56
N ASN A 548 -18.00 -31.70 12.01
CA ASN A 548 -18.80 -30.74 11.22
C ASN A 548 -17.92 -29.75 10.43
N SER A 549 -16.60 -29.73 10.63
CA SER A 549 -15.71 -28.87 9.85
C SER A 549 -15.71 -29.29 8.37
N PRO A 550 -15.53 -28.35 7.43
CA PRO A 550 -15.42 -28.67 6.00
C PRO A 550 -14.36 -29.73 5.69
N LEU A 551 -14.55 -30.45 4.60
CA LEU A 551 -13.59 -31.41 4.06
C LEU A 551 -12.49 -30.73 3.22
N SER A 552 -12.61 -29.44 2.93
CA SER A 552 -11.60 -28.68 2.20
C SER A 552 -11.39 -27.31 2.84
N PHE A 553 -10.12 -26.93 2.95
CA PHE A 553 -9.67 -25.63 3.45
C PHE A 553 -8.77 -24.98 2.39
N PRO A 554 -9.34 -24.32 1.38
CA PRO A 554 -8.56 -23.70 0.32
C PRO A 554 -7.93 -22.39 0.78
N ASN A 555 -6.72 -22.11 0.30
CA ASN A 555 -6.02 -20.83 0.44
C ASN A 555 -5.91 -20.29 1.87
N ARG A 556 -5.56 -21.14 2.84
CA ARG A 556 -5.14 -20.68 4.17
C ARG A 556 -3.75 -20.04 4.05
N GLU A 557 -3.61 -18.82 4.54
CA GLU A 557 -2.36 -18.08 4.42
C GLU A 557 -1.56 -18.23 5.71
N LEU A 558 -0.42 -18.90 5.61
CA LEU A 558 0.60 -18.89 6.66
C LEU A 558 1.48 -17.68 6.42
N VAL A 559 1.65 -16.88 7.47
CA VAL A 559 2.41 -15.63 7.43
C VAL A 559 3.59 -15.77 8.38
N PHE A 560 4.79 -15.60 7.84
CA PHE A 560 6.02 -15.46 8.60
C PHE A 560 6.42 -13.99 8.58
N TYR A 561 6.46 -13.32 9.72
CA TYR A 561 6.56 -11.86 9.78
C TYR A 561 7.44 -11.37 10.93
N SER A 562 7.90 -10.14 10.81
CA SER A 562 8.55 -9.44 11.92
C SER A 562 7.51 -8.92 12.92
N ALA A 563 7.67 -9.25 14.21
CA ALA A 563 6.74 -8.81 15.24
C ALA A 563 6.68 -7.28 15.41
N CYS A 564 7.75 -6.58 15.02
CA CYS A 564 7.82 -5.12 15.11
C CYS A 564 7.34 -4.40 13.84
N ASP A 565 7.29 -5.08 12.68
CA ASP A 565 6.71 -4.55 11.45
C ASP A 565 6.09 -5.69 10.62
N GLY A 566 4.77 -5.84 10.75
CA GLY A 566 4.01 -6.87 10.05
C GLY A 566 3.97 -6.70 8.53
N ALA A 567 4.34 -5.52 7.99
CA ALA A 567 4.51 -5.35 6.55
C ALA A 567 5.73 -6.13 6.03
N ILE A 568 6.69 -6.44 6.91
CA ILE A 568 7.80 -7.32 6.60
C ILE A 568 7.35 -8.75 6.87
N SER A 569 6.90 -9.40 5.79
CA SER A 569 6.41 -10.77 5.87
C SER A 569 6.74 -11.58 4.61
N SER A 570 6.69 -12.90 4.77
CA SER A 570 6.74 -13.90 3.72
C SER A 570 5.53 -14.79 3.94
N SER A 571 4.73 -15.00 2.90
CA SER A 571 3.48 -15.77 3.00
C SER A 571 3.53 -16.98 2.09
N ILE A 572 3.04 -18.12 2.59
CA ILE A 572 2.69 -19.27 1.76
C ILE A 572 1.19 -19.52 1.86
N PHE A 573 0.61 -20.05 0.80
CA PHE A 573 -0.80 -20.43 0.78
C PHE A 573 -0.90 -21.94 0.84
N LEU A 574 -1.82 -22.47 1.64
CA LEU A 574 -2.09 -23.89 1.69
C LEU A 574 -3.54 -24.17 1.34
N THR A 575 -3.75 -25.26 0.61
CA THR A 575 -5.05 -25.86 0.38
C THR A 575 -4.99 -27.27 0.93
N ALA A 576 -5.80 -27.53 1.96
CA ALA A 576 -5.87 -28.84 2.60
C ALA A 576 -7.18 -29.53 2.26
N ASN A 577 -7.09 -30.74 1.73
CA ASN A 577 -8.24 -31.59 1.42
C ASN A 577 -8.24 -32.82 2.32
N PHE A 578 -9.34 -33.02 3.03
CA PHE A 578 -9.58 -34.14 3.92
C PHE A 578 -10.66 -34.99 3.28
N GLY A 579 -10.31 -36.17 2.81
CA GLY A 579 -11.23 -37.02 2.10
C GLY A 579 -10.58 -38.33 1.70
N VAL A 580 -11.40 -39.33 1.54
CA VAL A 580 -11.03 -40.60 0.92
C VAL A 580 -10.76 -40.36 -0.57
N ASP A 581 -9.68 -40.95 -1.10
CA ASP A 581 -9.19 -40.86 -2.51
C ASP A 581 -10.32 -40.94 -3.56
N PRO A 582 -10.12 -40.61 -4.85
CA PRO A 582 -11.09 -40.96 -5.89
C PRO A 582 -11.42 -42.45 -5.82
N GLU A 583 -12.62 -42.79 -5.37
CA GLU A 583 -12.97 -44.18 -5.08
C GLU A 583 -13.66 -44.85 -6.26
N THR A 584 -13.33 -46.13 -6.39
CA THR A 584 -14.00 -47.06 -7.28
C THR A 584 -15.17 -47.72 -6.56
N GLN A 585 -16.34 -47.75 -7.22
CA GLN A 585 -17.51 -48.49 -6.77
C GLN A 585 -17.81 -49.64 -7.73
N ILE A 586 -18.19 -50.80 -7.19
CA ILE A 586 -18.52 -52.00 -7.97
C ILE A 586 -20.01 -52.30 -7.79
N ALA A 587 -20.76 -52.22 -8.89
CA ALA A 587 -22.11 -52.77 -9.00
C ALA A 587 -21.99 -54.16 -9.63
N ALA A 588 -21.92 -55.20 -8.81
CA ALA A 588 -21.79 -56.58 -9.29
C ALA A 588 -23.13 -57.33 -9.21
N LYS A 589 -23.34 -58.27 -10.14
CA LYS A 589 -24.46 -59.23 -10.08
C LYS A 589 -23.94 -60.66 -10.08
N ILE A 590 -24.36 -61.46 -9.11
CA ILE A 590 -23.94 -62.86 -8.93
C ILE A 590 -25.05 -63.69 -8.29
N PHE A 591 -25.13 -64.98 -8.63
CA PHE A 591 -26.02 -65.93 -7.95
C PHE A 591 -25.22 -66.99 -7.20
N LEU A 592 -25.83 -67.57 -6.17
CA LEU A 592 -25.33 -68.70 -5.40
C LEU A 592 -26.17 -69.93 -5.74
N GLU A 593 -25.55 -70.99 -6.26
CA GLU A 593 -26.26 -72.20 -6.71
C GLU A 593 -27.15 -72.77 -5.60
N GLY A 594 -26.64 -72.81 -4.37
CA GLY A 594 -27.36 -73.41 -3.24
C GLY A 594 -28.68 -72.70 -2.91
N ALA A 595 -28.73 -71.38 -3.07
CA ALA A 595 -29.92 -70.58 -2.80
C ALA A 595 -30.78 -70.34 -4.04
N TYR A 596 -30.28 -70.59 -5.26
CA TYR A 596 -30.98 -70.27 -6.49
C TYR A 596 -32.22 -71.15 -6.71
N ASN A 597 -33.35 -70.54 -7.04
CA ASN A 597 -34.61 -71.20 -7.29
C ASN A 597 -35.05 -70.99 -8.74
N THR A 598 -35.00 -72.06 -9.53
CA THR A 598 -35.33 -72.06 -10.96
C THR A 598 -36.82 -71.81 -11.26
N THR A 599 -37.70 -71.85 -10.25
CA THR A 599 -39.12 -71.52 -10.41
C THR A 599 -39.37 -70.02 -10.25
N THR A 600 -38.64 -69.35 -9.36
CA THR A 600 -38.80 -67.91 -9.10
C THR A 600 -37.77 -67.05 -9.83
N HIS A 601 -36.78 -67.68 -10.48
CA HIS A 601 -35.63 -67.06 -11.14
C HIS A 601 -34.83 -66.14 -10.22
N ARG A 602 -34.82 -66.45 -8.91
CA ARG A 602 -34.21 -65.67 -7.83
C ARG A 602 -33.63 -66.60 -6.76
N MET A 603 -32.81 -66.06 -5.87
CA MET A 603 -32.34 -66.78 -4.68
C MET A 603 -33.40 -66.78 -3.57
N ASN A 604 -33.40 -67.82 -2.75
CA ASN A 604 -34.20 -67.87 -1.54
C ASN A 604 -33.48 -67.09 -0.42
N ALA A 605 -34.23 -66.28 0.34
CA ALA A 605 -33.72 -65.51 1.48
C ALA A 605 -34.10 -66.17 2.83
N ASN A 606 -33.94 -67.49 2.94
CA ASN A 606 -34.37 -68.25 4.12
C ASN A 606 -33.61 -67.80 5.38
N LEU A 607 -32.28 -67.61 5.31
CA LEU A 607 -31.49 -67.09 6.43
C LEU A 607 -32.00 -65.76 6.95
N ARG A 608 -32.35 -64.83 6.06
CA ARG A 608 -32.95 -63.54 6.43
C ARG A 608 -34.32 -63.72 7.08
N SER A 609 -35.18 -64.57 6.50
CA SER A 609 -36.51 -64.84 7.05
C SER A 609 -36.47 -65.49 8.43
N GLY A 610 -35.45 -66.30 8.70
CA GLY A 610 -35.18 -66.90 10.01
C GLY A 610 -34.43 -65.97 10.99
N GLY A 611 -34.06 -64.76 10.58
CA GLY A 611 -33.31 -63.82 11.41
C GLY A 611 -31.87 -64.23 11.71
N PHE A 612 -31.28 -65.09 10.87
CA PHE A 612 -29.96 -65.66 11.09
C PHE A 612 -28.80 -64.83 10.55
N ILE A 613 -29.03 -63.94 9.58
CA ILE A 613 -27.95 -63.12 9.01
C ILE A 613 -27.40 -62.17 10.08
N PRO A 614 -26.08 -62.20 10.38
CA PRO A 614 -25.49 -61.31 11.37
C PRO A 614 -25.45 -59.87 10.84
N GLN A 615 -25.57 -58.91 11.76
CA GLN A 615 -25.43 -57.48 11.42
C GLN A 615 -23.98 -57.12 11.09
N ASN A 616 -23.01 -57.68 11.82
CA ASN A 616 -21.59 -57.51 11.48
C ASN A 616 -21.22 -58.55 10.41
N GLN A 617 -20.36 -58.16 9.47
CA GLN A 617 -19.82 -59.11 8.50
C GLN A 617 -19.18 -60.31 9.22
N PRO A 618 -19.38 -61.55 8.72
CA PRO A 618 -18.99 -62.77 9.44
C PRO A 618 -17.52 -63.15 9.27
N PHE A 619 -16.86 -62.64 8.22
CA PHE A 619 -15.58 -63.13 7.74
C PHE A 619 -14.42 -62.90 8.72
N THR A 620 -14.39 -61.77 9.43
CA THR A 620 -13.38 -61.53 10.48
C THR A 620 -13.51 -62.55 11.61
N ALA A 621 -14.73 -62.94 11.98
CA ALA A 621 -14.97 -63.89 13.06
C ALA A 621 -14.69 -65.35 12.64
N MET A 622 -14.72 -65.66 11.34
CA MET A 622 -14.44 -67.00 10.82
C MET A 622 -12.97 -67.42 10.94
N ALA A 623 -12.04 -66.48 11.09
CA ALA A 623 -10.59 -66.73 11.23
C ALA A 623 -9.99 -67.63 10.13
N ASN A 624 -10.55 -67.61 8.92
CA ASN A 624 -10.05 -68.32 7.75
C ASN A 624 -9.13 -67.39 6.93
N VAL A 625 -7.91 -67.84 6.63
CA VAL A 625 -6.91 -67.07 5.89
C VAL A 625 -7.39 -66.58 4.52
N ASN A 626 -8.32 -67.30 3.89
CA ASN A 626 -8.89 -66.94 2.58
C ASN A 626 -9.89 -65.78 2.63
N PHE A 627 -10.26 -65.32 3.83
CA PHE A 627 -11.10 -64.15 4.06
C PHE A 627 -10.37 -63.06 4.87
N THR A 628 -9.04 -63.02 4.78
CA THR A 628 -8.24 -61.97 5.44
C THR A 628 -8.47 -60.63 4.73
N HIS A 629 -8.93 -59.64 5.47
CA HIS A 629 -9.09 -58.28 4.96
C HIS A 629 -7.72 -57.63 4.67
N GLN A 630 -7.61 -56.95 3.53
CA GLN A 630 -6.41 -56.26 3.08
C GLN A 630 -6.77 -54.90 2.51
N GLY A 631 -6.05 -53.85 2.92
CA GLY A 631 -6.21 -52.49 2.39
C GLY A 631 -7.58 -51.85 2.58
N GLY A 632 -8.51 -52.47 3.31
CA GLY A 632 -9.87 -51.99 3.55
C GLY A 632 -10.78 -53.10 4.05
N GLY A 633 -11.93 -52.72 4.62
CA GLY A 633 -12.93 -53.63 5.18
C GLY A 633 -12.55 -54.27 6.52
N GLY A 634 -13.39 -55.17 7.00
CA GLY A 634 -13.23 -55.92 8.26
C GLY A 634 -14.10 -55.40 9.41
N SER A 635 -14.73 -54.24 9.23
CA SER A 635 -15.60 -53.58 10.21
C SER A 635 -17.00 -53.30 9.67
N GLU A 636 -17.34 -53.84 8.49
CA GLU A 636 -18.65 -53.65 7.89
C GLU A 636 -19.77 -54.19 8.76
N SER A 637 -20.80 -53.36 8.95
CA SER A 637 -22.00 -53.70 9.70
C SER A 637 -23.22 -53.13 8.98
N THR A 638 -24.26 -53.94 8.87
CA THR A 638 -25.58 -53.54 8.38
C THR A 638 -26.55 -53.35 9.55
N THR A 639 -27.82 -53.06 9.25
CA THR A 639 -28.83 -52.77 10.26
C THR A 639 -29.99 -53.75 10.21
N PRO A 640 -30.76 -53.91 11.31
CA PRO A 640 -32.02 -54.65 11.28
C PRO A 640 -33.00 -54.16 10.22
N LEU A 641 -32.97 -52.86 9.88
CA LEU A 641 -33.84 -52.28 8.86
C LEU A 641 -33.52 -52.85 7.47
N VAL A 642 -32.24 -52.94 7.13
CA VAL A 642 -31.78 -53.52 5.85
C VAL A 642 -32.11 -55.01 5.79
N LEU A 643 -31.88 -55.76 6.86
CA LEU A 643 -32.23 -57.19 6.94
C LEU A 643 -33.75 -57.44 6.99
N GLY A 644 -34.54 -56.42 7.34
CA GLY A 644 -35.99 -56.44 7.29
C GLY A 644 -36.59 -56.28 5.89
N VAL A 645 -35.79 -55.89 4.89
CA VAL A 645 -36.26 -55.70 3.50
C VAL A 645 -36.71 -57.04 2.90
N VAL A 646 -37.84 -56.99 2.18
CA VAL A 646 -38.45 -58.12 1.46
C VAL A 646 -38.55 -57.82 -0.05
N GLY A 647 -38.95 -58.81 -0.85
CA GLY A 647 -39.05 -58.65 -2.31
C GLY A 647 -37.70 -58.82 -3.01
N SER A 648 -37.51 -58.18 -4.18
CA SER A 648 -36.29 -58.33 -5.00
C SER A 648 -35.00 -57.90 -4.27
N ASN A 649 -35.11 -56.95 -3.35
CA ASN A 649 -33.96 -56.39 -2.63
C ASN A 649 -33.72 -57.09 -1.28
N ALA A 650 -34.42 -58.20 -1.01
CA ALA A 650 -34.21 -58.96 0.22
C ALA A 650 -32.79 -59.52 0.27
N ILE A 651 -32.12 -59.38 1.41
CA ILE A 651 -30.76 -59.89 1.59
C ILE A 651 -30.79 -61.43 1.69
N VAL A 652 -29.92 -62.09 0.93
CA VAL A 652 -29.63 -63.53 0.99
C VAL A 652 -28.51 -63.79 1.98
N ASP A 653 -27.39 -63.08 1.83
CA ASP A 653 -26.20 -63.28 2.66
C ASP A 653 -25.13 -62.19 2.49
N TRP A 654 -24.01 -62.34 3.21
CA TRP A 654 -22.77 -61.59 3.04
C TRP A 654 -21.85 -62.24 1.98
N VAL A 655 -21.22 -61.41 1.15
CA VAL A 655 -20.16 -61.79 0.19
C VAL A 655 -18.88 -61.00 0.45
N PHE A 656 -17.74 -61.55 0.05
CA PHE A 656 -16.41 -60.95 0.24
C PHE A 656 -15.78 -60.64 -1.12
N LEU A 657 -15.49 -59.36 -1.36
CA LEU A 657 -14.94 -58.89 -2.63
C LEU A 657 -13.49 -58.47 -2.47
N GLU A 658 -12.70 -58.71 -3.50
CA GLU A 658 -11.28 -58.34 -3.55
C GLU A 658 -10.95 -57.59 -4.85
N LEU A 659 -10.18 -56.53 -4.72
CA LEU A 659 -9.40 -55.93 -5.81
C LEU A 659 -7.95 -56.38 -5.68
N ARG A 660 -7.43 -56.98 -6.75
CA ARG A 660 -6.10 -57.57 -6.80
C ARG A 660 -5.22 -56.87 -7.83
N ASP A 661 -3.92 -56.93 -7.59
CA ASP A 661 -2.91 -56.25 -8.41
C ASP A 661 -2.95 -56.74 -9.87
N PRO A 662 -2.98 -55.82 -10.86
CA PRO A 662 -3.10 -56.19 -12.28
C PRO A 662 -1.86 -56.87 -12.84
N SER A 663 -0.70 -56.72 -12.19
CA SER A 663 0.58 -57.32 -12.59
C SER A 663 0.89 -58.59 -11.81
N VAL A 664 0.45 -58.66 -10.54
CA VAL A 664 0.64 -59.80 -9.64
C VAL A 664 -0.72 -60.29 -9.12
N PRO A 665 -1.41 -61.18 -9.85
CA PRO A 665 -2.78 -61.61 -9.55
C PRO A 665 -3.02 -62.21 -8.15
N THR A 666 -1.98 -62.68 -7.48
CA THR A 666 -2.04 -63.26 -6.13
C THR A 666 -2.04 -62.19 -5.03
N THR A 667 -1.63 -60.96 -5.33
CA THR A 667 -1.57 -59.85 -4.38
C THR A 667 -2.94 -59.18 -4.27
N VAL A 668 -3.54 -59.23 -3.08
CA VAL A 668 -4.77 -58.50 -2.75
C VAL A 668 -4.42 -57.07 -2.33
N LEU A 669 -4.97 -56.08 -3.02
CA LEU A 669 -4.73 -54.66 -2.74
C LEU A 669 -5.79 -54.08 -1.81
N ARG A 670 -7.06 -54.46 -2.00
CA ARG A 670 -8.22 -53.96 -1.25
C ARG A 670 -9.27 -55.06 -1.10
N THR A 671 -9.97 -55.07 0.02
CA THR A 671 -11.09 -55.98 0.30
C THR A 671 -12.32 -55.23 0.81
N ARG A 672 -13.51 -55.81 0.61
CA ARG A 672 -14.75 -55.30 1.18
C ARG A 672 -15.77 -56.42 1.39
N SER A 673 -16.42 -56.42 2.55
CA SER A 673 -17.59 -57.25 2.80
C SER A 673 -18.85 -56.51 2.35
N ALA A 674 -19.73 -57.20 1.63
CA ALA A 674 -20.93 -56.63 1.04
C ALA A 674 -22.12 -57.57 1.19
N LEU A 675 -23.32 -57.09 0.89
CA LEU A 675 -24.57 -57.85 0.97
C LEU A 675 -25.00 -58.32 -0.41
N LEU A 676 -25.56 -59.53 -0.48
CA LEU A 676 -26.12 -60.13 -1.68
C LEU A 676 -27.65 -60.12 -1.60
N GLN A 677 -28.33 -59.62 -2.64
CA GLN A 677 -29.79 -59.59 -2.74
C GLN A 677 -30.35 -60.81 -3.51
N VAL A 678 -31.64 -61.11 -3.33
CA VAL A 678 -32.28 -62.28 -3.96
C VAL A 678 -32.29 -62.25 -5.48
N ASP A 679 -32.27 -61.06 -6.10
CA ASP A 679 -32.18 -60.91 -7.55
C ASP A 679 -30.74 -60.95 -8.07
N GLY A 680 -29.76 -61.16 -7.18
CA GLY A 680 -28.35 -61.34 -7.49
C GLY A 680 -27.52 -60.07 -7.37
N ASP A 681 -28.11 -58.92 -7.08
CA ASP A 681 -27.35 -57.68 -6.96
C ASP A 681 -26.50 -57.68 -5.68
N VAL A 682 -25.23 -57.30 -5.82
CA VAL A 682 -24.30 -57.13 -4.72
C VAL A 682 -24.25 -55.66 -4.35
N VAL A 683 -24.64 -55.35 -3.13
CA VAL A 683 -24.81 -53.99 -2.60
C VAL A 683 -24.00 -53.78 -1.33
N ASP A 684 -23.71 -52.53 -1.02
CA ASP A 684 -23.03 -52.14 0.21
C ASP A 684 -23.93 -52.35 1.45
N VAL A 685 -23.40 -52.05 2.64
CA VAL A 685 -24.06 -52.33 3.93
C VAL A 685 -25.39 -51.60 4.14
N ASP A 686 -25.68 -50.59 3.32
CA ASP A 686 -26.96 -49.87 3.30
C ASP A 686 -28.07 -50.64 2.55
N GLY A 687 -27.72 -51.74 1.88
CA GLY A 687 -28.64 -52.58 1.14
C GLY A 687 -29.07 -52.01 -0.20
N VAL A 688 -28.44 -50.94 -0.72
CA VAL A 688 -28.85 -50.29 -1.97
C VAL A 688 -27.67 -49.84 -2.82
N SER A 689 -26.65 -49.23 -2.21
CA SER A 689 -25.54 -48.62 -2.96
C SER A 689 -24.62 -49.67 -3.59
N PRO A 690 -23.95 -49.36 -4.71
CA PRO A 690 -22.83 -50.15 -5.20
C PRO A 690 -21.70 -50.27 -4.16
N VAL A 691 -20.95 -51.36 -4.21
CA VAL A 691 -19.91 -51.68 -3.22
C VAL A 691 -18.73 -50.71 -3.34
N ARG A 692 -18.48 -49.94 -2.28
CA ARG A 692 -17.51 -48.84 -2.24
C ARG A 692 -16.12 -49.28 -1.77
N PHE A 693 -15.12 -49.29 -2.65
CA PHE A 693 -13.73 -49.56 -2.25
C PHE A 693 -13.00 -48.28 -1.82
N VAL A 694 -12.98 -48.03 -0.52
CA VAL A 694 -12.30 -46.87 0.07
C VAL A 694 -10.80 -46.90 -0.26
N GLY A 695 -10.28 -45.78 -0.80
CA GLY A 695 -8.85 -45.68 -1.13
C GLY A 695 -8.41 -46.50 -2.35
N ALA A 696 -9.33 -46.89 -3.24
CA ALA A 696 -9.04 -47.60 -4.49
C ALA A 696 -9.13 -46.65 -5.70
N PRO A 697 -7.99 -46.21 -6.27
CA PRO A 697 -7.99 -45.30 -7.41
C PRO A 697 -8.52 -45.96 -8.69
N ALA A 698 -8.83 -45.15 -9.69
CA ALA A 698 -9.10 -45.65 -11.05
C ALA A 698 -7.86 -46.38 -11.60
N GLY A 699 -8.05 -47.52 -12.25
CA GLY A 699 -6.95 -48.37 -12.71
C GLY A 699 -7.40 -49.77 -13.11
N ASN A 700 -6.45 -50.62 -13.48
CA ASN A 700 -6.73 -52.01 -13.82
C ASN A 700 -6.63 -52.90 -12.58
N TYR A 701 -7.59 -53.80 -12.39
CA TYR A 701 -7.63 -54.73 -11.25
C TYR A 701 -8.16 -56.09 -11.68
N PHE A 702 -7.71 -57.16 -11.05
CA PHE A 702 -8.53 -58.38 -11.04
C PHE A 702 -9.58 -58.26 -9.94
N ILE A 703 -10.81 -58.65 -10.24
CA ILE A 703 -11.91 -58.68 -9.27
C ILE A 703 -12.12 -60.13 -8.86
N ALA A 704 -12.12 -60.41 -7.56
CA ALA A 704 -12.54 -61.69 -7.01
C ALA A 704 -13.78 -61.54 -6.13
N ILE A 705 -14.68 -62.51 -6.19
CA ILE A 705 -15.85 -62.62 -5.32
C ILE A 705 -15.82 -63.98 -4.64
N LYS A 706 -15.94 -63.97 -3.32
CA LYS A 706 -15.91 -65.14 -2.45
C LYS A 706 -17.16 -65.17 -1.57
N HIS A 707 -17.56 -66.36 -1.17
CA HIS A 707 -18.64 -66.58 -0.21
C HIS A 707 -18.24 -67.72 0.73
N ARG A 708 -18.81 -67.75 1.94
CA ARG A 708 -18.33 -68.63 3.03
C ARG A 708 -18.43 -70.14 2.78
N ASN A 709 -19.22 -70.55 1.78
CA ASN A 709 -19.59 -71.95 1.52
C ASN A 709 -19.74 -72.25 0.01
N HIS A 710 -19.31 -71.33 -0.87
CA HIS A 710 -19.35 -71.47 -2.32
C HIS A 710 -17.95 -71.26 -2.89
N LEU A 711 -17.65 -71.97 -3.97
CA LEU A 711 -16.35 -71.90 -4.64
C LEU A 711 -16.10 -70.48 -5.18
N ARG A 712 -14.99 -69.88 -4.76
CA ARG A 712 -14.58 -68.52 -5.14
C ARG A 712 -14.33 -68.36 -6.64
N MET A 713 -14.51 -67.14 -7.15
CA MET A 713 -14.17 -66.79 -8.55
C MET A 713 -13.32 -65.52 -8.64
N ARG A 714 -12.60 -65.37 -9.76
CA ARG A 714 -11.85 -64.17 -10.12
C ARG A 714 -11.83 -63.98 -11.63
N THR A 715 -11.82 -62.73 -12.09
CA THR A 715 -11.65 -62.42 -13.51
C THR A 715 -10.36 -63.03 -14.08
N LEU A 716 -10.43 -63.55 -15.31
CA LEU A 716 -9.27 -64.10 -16.01
C LEU A 716 -8.26 -63.01 -16.36
N ASN A 717 -8.78 -61.86 -16.79
CA ASN A 717 -8.01 -60.67 -17.15
C ASN A 717 -8.29 -59.54 -16.14
N ALA A 718 -7.32 -58.63 -15.99
CA ALA A 718 -7.55 -57.40 -15.25
C ALA A 718 -8.57 -56.54 -16.01
N VAL A 719 -9.51 -55.96 -15.29
CA VAL A 719 -10.55 -55.07 -15.82
C VAL A 719 -10.23 -53.63 -15.43
N THR A 720 -10.50 -52.69 -16.32
CA THR A 720 -10.33 -51.25 -16.05
C THR A 720 -11.49 -50.73 -15.22
N LEU A 721 -11.17 -50.06 -14.12
CA LEU A 721 -12.11 -49.38 -13.25
C LEU A 721 -11.92 -47.88 -13.36
N THR A 722 -13.02 -47.13 -13.54
CA THR A 722 -13.02 -45.68 -13.45
C THR A 722 -13.35 -45.23 -12.03
N SER A 723 -13.05 -43.97 -11.70
CA SER A 723 -13.63 -43.35 -10.52
C SER A 723 -15.16 -43.31 -10.69
N GLY A 724 -15.90 -43.76 -9.69
CA GLY A 724 -17.35 -43.95 -9.76
C GLY A 724 -17.79 -45.41 -9.96
N ILE A 725 -19.00 -45.60 -10.50
CA ILE A 725 -19.68 -46.91 -10.57
C ILE A 725 -19.23 -47.71 -11.78
N ASN A 726 -18.72 -48.92 -11.53
CA ASN A 726 -18.33 -49.89 -12.54
C ASN A 726 -19.24 -51.13 -12.43
N THR A 727 -19.90 -51.50 -13.53
CA THR A 727 -20.93 -52.56 -13.51
C THR A 727 -20.38 -53.87 -14.06
N PHE A 728 -20.58 -54.96 -13.32
CA PHE A 728 -20.16 -56.30 -13.71
C PHE A 728 -21.28 -57.31 -13.50
N ASN A 729 -21.70 -57.99 -14.56
CA ASN A 729 -22.68 -59.06 -14.46
C ASN A 729 -21.98 -60.42 -14.62
N PHE A 730 -21.79 -61.14 -13.51
CA PHE A 730 -21.20 -62.47 -13.50
C PHE A 730 -22.24 -63.58 -13.69
N SER A 731 -23.54 -63.26 -13.60
CA SER A 731 -24.62 -64.23 -13.73
C SER A 731 -24.91 -64.69 -15.16
N ASN A 732 -24.24 -64.15 -16.17
CA ASN A 732 -24.47 -64.47 -17.59
C ASN A 732 -23.25 -65.08 -18.30
N ASN A 733 -22.15 -65.34 -17.56
CA ASN A 733 -20.89 -65.88 -18.08
C ASN A 733 -20.26 -65.06 -19.23
N SER A 734 -20.57 -63.76 -19.35
CA SER A 734 -20.00 -62.87 -20.37
C SER A 734 -18.59 -62.39 -20.02
N ILE A 735 -18.22 -62.42 -18.75
CA ILE A 735 -16.91 -62.01 -18.24
C ILE A 735 -16.02 -63.25 -18.13
N PRO A 736 -14.87 -63.31 -18.83
CA PRO A 736 -13.94 -64.43 -18.69
C PRO A 736 -13.42 -64.55 -17.25
N LEU A 737 -13.51 -65.75 -16.68
CA LEU A 737 -13.06 -66.09 -15.33
C LEU A 737 -11.90 -67.10 -15.39
N ILE A 738 -11.07 -67.10 -14.36
CA ILE A 738 -9.98 -68.10 -14.26
C ILE A 738 -10.54 -69.50 -13.95
N GLY A 739 -9.99 -70.52 -14.60
CA GLY A 739 -10.41 -71.91 -14.45
C GLY A 739 -11.34 -72.38 -15.58
N THR A 740 -11.55 -73.69 -15.67
CA THR A 740 -12.50 -74.28 -16.64
C THR A 740 -13.85 -74.44 -15.94
N ASN A 741 -14.94 -73.95 -16.56
CA ASN A 741 -16.27 -73.94 -15.95
C ASN A 741 -16.27 -73.31 -14.54
N ALA A 742 -15.79 -72.07 -14.43
CA ALA A 742 -15.68 -71.38 -13.13
C ALA A 742 -17.04 -71.09 -12.45
N LEU A 743 -18.16 -71.24 -13.17
CA LEU A 743 -19.53 -71.05 -12.68
C LEU A 743 -20.44 -72.21 -13.11
N ARG A 744 -21.48 -72.44 -12.31
CA ARG A 744 -22.55 -73.42 -12.57
C ARG A 744 -23.62 -72.81 -13.45
N LEU A 745 -23.96 -73.45 -14.56
CA LEU A 745 -25.19 -73.16 -15.29
C LEU A 745 -26.39 -73.71 -14.49
N VAL A 746 -27.20 -72.81 -13.93
CA VAL A 746 -28.38 -73.17 -13.09
C VAL A 746 -29.70 -73.10 -13.87
N GLU A 747 -29.72 -72.28 -14.93
CA GLU A 747 -30.81 -72.15 -15.90
C GLU A 747 -30.20 -71.67 -17.23
N ALA A 748 -30.91 -71.81 -18.35
CA ALA A 748 -30.47 -71.29 -19.64
C ALA A 748 -30.04 -69.80 -19.55
N GLY A 749 -28.74 -69.55 -19.72
CA GLY A 749 -28.16 -68.21 -19.65
C GLY A 749 -27.91 -67.66 -18.24
N VAL A 750 -28.25 -68.41 -17.18
CA VAL A 750 -28.03 -68.00 -15.78
C VAL A 750 -26.97 -68.87 -15.13
N TYR A 751 -25.96 -68.21 -14.59
CA TYR A 751 -24.80 -68.80 -13.96
C TYR A 751 -24.68 -68.38 -12.49
N ALA A 752 -24.23 -69.31 -11.65
CA ALA A 752 -24.05 -69.12 -10.22
C ALA A 752 -22.68 -69.64 -9.76
N LEU A 753 -22.21 -69.17 -8.59
CA LEU A 753 -21.10 -69.83 -7.90
C LEU A 753 -21.51 -71.25 -7.53
N PHE A 754 -20.59 -72.20 -7.67
CA PHE A 754 -20.82 -73.57 -7.20
C PHE A 754 -20.92 -73.61 -5.69
N THR A 755 -21.95 -74.27 -5.16
CA THR A 755 -22.03 -74.54 -3.73
C THR A 755 -21.13 -75.72 -3.35
N GLY A 756 -20.49 -75.70 -2.17
CA GLY A 756 -19.82 -76.87 -1.62
C GLY A 756 -18.37 -76.72 -1.14
N ASP A 757 -17.75 -75.55 -1.27
CA ASP A 757 -16.43 -75.25 -0.67
C ASP A 757 -16.67 -74.78 0.77
N LEU A 758 -16.86 -75.72 1.69
CA LEU A 758 -17.41 -75.48 3.02
C LEU A 758 -16.31 -75.29 4.08
N ASN A 759 -15.11 -75.78 3.80
CA ASN A 759 -13.92 -75.46 4.58
C ASN A 759 -13.21 -74.19 4.07
N GLY A 760 -13.62 -73.67 2.90
CA GLY A 760 -13.10 -72.46 2.29
C GLY A 760 -11.67 -72.61 1.76
N ASP A 761 -11.20 -73.82 1.45
CA ASP A 761 -9.84 -74.06 0.95
C ASP A 761 -9.72 -73.81 -0.57
N GLY A 762 -10.84 -73.66 -1.29
CA GLY A 762 -10.86 -73.43 -2.73
C GLY A 762 -10.97 -74.70 -3.55
N ALA A 763 -11.28 -75.83 -2.94
CA ALA A 763 -11.67 -77.06 -3.60
C ALA A 763 -13.02 -77.53 -3.05
N ILE A 764 -13.75 -78.29 -3.86
CA ILE A 764 -14.92 -79.03 -3.42
C ILE A 764 -14.55 -80.51 -3.48
N ASP A 765 -14.43 -81.16 -2.33
CA ASP A 765 -13.99 -82.55 -2.27
C ASP A 765 -14.67 -83.40 -1.18
N ALA A 766 -14.09 -84.55 -0.85
CA ALA A 766 -14.63 -85.45 0.14
C ALA A 766 -14.60 -84.88 1.57
N ALA A 767 -13.71 -83.95 1.87
CA ALA A 767 -13.61 -83.27 3.16
C ALA A 767 -14.81 -82.36 3.39
N ASP A 768 -15.28 -81.62 2.39
CA ASP A 768 -16.48 -80.77 2.51
C ASP A 768 -17.72 -81.61 2.83
N ARG A 769 -17.94 -82.67 2.04
CA ARG A 769 -19.03 -83.62 2.27
C ARG A 769 -19.01 -84.21 3.69
N SER A 770 -17.81 -84.57 4.16
CA SER A 770 -17.64 -85.17 5.49
C SER A 770 -17.92 -84.14 6.59
N THR A 771 -17.55 -82.89 6.37
CA THR A 771 -17.76 -81.80 7.31
C THR A 771 -19.26 -81.49 7.49
N VAL A 772 -20.06 -81.46 6.41
CA VAL A 772 -21.54 -81.35 6.54
C VAL A 772 -22.09 -82.46 7.43
N TRP A 773 -21.66 -83.70 7.21
CA TRP A 773 -22.18 -84.84 7.96
C TRP A 773 -21.86 -84.76 9.45
N ASN A 774 -20.67 -84.27 9.80
CA ASN A 774 -20.22 -84.09 11.17
C ASN A 774 -21.03 -83.02 11.90
N PHE A 775 -21.52 -82.00 11.18
CA PHE A 775 -22.25 -80.86 11.72
C PHE A 775 -23.73 -80.82 11.29
N ARG A 776 -24.32 -81.97 10.96
CA ARG A 776 -25.75 -82.10 10.63
C ARG A 776 -26.65 -81.75 11.83
N ASN A 777 -27.86 -81.32 11.54
CA ASN A 777 -28.88 -80.82 12.49
C ASN A 777 -28.54 -79.49 13.16
N LEU A 778 -27.48 -78.78 12.72
CA LEU A 778 -27.28 -77.40 13.13
C LEU A 778 -28.32 -76.50 12.47
N THR A 779 -28.88 -75.58 13.25
CA THR A 779 -29.79 -74.55 12.78
C THR A 779 -29.17 -73.17 12.97
N GLY A 780 -29.41 -72.26 12.04
CA GLY A 780 -28.94 -70.89 12.10
C GLY A 780 -27.92 -70.55 11.01
N TYR A 781 -27.10 -69.53 11.26
CA TYR A 781 -26.09 -69.06 10.31
C TYR A 781 -24.85 -69.95 10.35
N SER A 782 -24.79 -70.91 9.43
CA SER A 782 -23.74 -71.93 9.40
C SER A 782 -22.94 -71.88 8.10
N ILE A 783 -21.65 -72.19 8.18
CA ILE A 783 -20.78 -72.40 7.01
C ILE A 783 -21.10 -73.73 6.31
N TYR A 784 -21.74 -74.68 7.02
CA TYR A 784 -22.06 -76.02 6.50
C TYR A 784 -23.45 -76.12 5.84
N ASP A 785 -24.26 -75.07 5.96
CA ASP A 785 -25.56 -74.94 5.30
C ASP A 785 -25.30 -74.45 3.88
N SER A 786 -25.18 -75.37 2.93
CA SER A 786 -24.77 -75.11 1.54
C SER A 786 -25.89 -74.46 0.70
N ASN A 787 -27.15 -74.68 1.08
CA ASN A 787 -28.32 -74.17 0.38
C ASN A 787 -28.92 -72.91 1.02
N LEU A 788 -28.35 -72.47 2.14
CA LEU A 788 -28.73 -71.26 2.88
C LEU A 788 -30.19 -71.30 3.37
N ASN A 789 -30.70 -72.48 3.74
CA ASN A 789 -32.07 -72.64 4.23
C ASN A 789 -32.20 -72.45 5.76
N GLY A 790 -31.08 -72.32 6.48
CA GLY A 790 -31.00 -72.17 7.93
C GLY A 790 -30.87 -73.49 8.70
N THR A 791 -30.72 -74.63 8.03
CA THR A 791 -30.58 -75.96 8.62
C THR A 791 -29.56 -76.80 7.86
N VAL A 792 -28.58 -77.37 8.55
CA VAL A 792 -27.59 -78.27 7.96
C VAL A 792 -28.13 -79.70 7.92
N ASP A 793 -28.40 -80.25 6.74
CA ASP A 793 -28.96 -81.58 6.59
C ASP A 793 -28.33 -82.44 5.47
N ALA A 794 -28.98 -83.56 5.12
CA ALA A 794 -28.49 -84.50 4.11
C ALA A 794 -28.50 -83.89 2.68
N THR A 795 -29.33 -82.87 2.44
CA THR A 795 -29.38 -82.11 1.19
C THR A 795 -28.08 -81.35 1.01
N ASP A 796 -27.58 -80.69 2.05
CA ASP A 796 -26.33 -79.93 1.95
C ASP A 796 -25.13 -80.80 1.61
N ARG A 797 -25.11 -81.99 2.21
CA ARG A 797 -24.09 -82.99 1.93
C ARG A 797 -24.14 -83.45 0.48
N SER A 798 -25.35 -83.59 -0.05
CA SER A 798 -25.57 -84.00 -1.43
C SER A 798 -25.15 -82.90 -2.41
N ASN A 799 -25.45 -81.65 -2.09
CA ASN A 799 -25.04 -80.47 -2.87
C ASN A 799 -23.51 -80.39 -3.00
N ALA A 800 -22.78 -80.43 -1.87
CA ALA A 800 -21.32 -80.44 -1.90
C ALA A 800 -20.75 -81.62 -2.71
N TRP A 801 -21.31 -82.82 -2.53
CA TRP A 801 -20.85 -84.01 -3.26
C TRP A 801 -21.12 -83.95 -4.78
N ASN A 802 -22.22 -83.34 -5.19
CA ASN A 802 -22.57 -83.19 -6.60
C ASN A 802 -21.60 -82.29 -7.36
N ASN A 803 -20.94 -81.37 -6.65
CA ASN A 803 -19.96 -80.43 -7.18
C ASN A 803 -18.50 -80.81 -6.89
N ARG A 804 -18.25 -82.04 -6.43
CA ARG A 804 -16.89 -82.51 -6.10
C ARG A 804 -15.92 -82.46 -7.30
N ASN A 805 -14.63 -82.41 -6.99
CA ASN A 805 -13.49 -82.32 -7.93
C ASN A 805 -13.43 -80.99 -8.70
N LEU A 806 -14.04 -79.94 -8.16
CA LEU A 806 -13.88 -78.58 -8.65
C LEU A 806 -12.88 -77.83 -7.77
N ASN A 807 -12.09 -76.95 -8.37
CA ASN A 807 -11.15 -76.10 -7.64
C ASN A 807 -11.04 -74.70 -8.27
N ALA A 808 -10.79 -73.70 -7.43
CA ALA A 808 -10.49 -72.34 -7.83
C ALA A 808 -8.96 -72.14 -7.82
N PRO A 809 -8.31 -71.83 -8.96
CA PRO A 809 -6.85 -71.88 -9.09
C PRO A 809 -6.09 -70.65 -8.53
N PHE A 810 -6.58 -69.99 -7.47
CA PHE A 810 -5.98 -68.75 -6.93
C PHE A 810 -6.32 -68.47 -5.47
#